data_AF-L1JMV0-F1
#
_entry.id   AF-L1JMV0-F1
#
_cell.length_a   1.000
_cell.length_b   1.000
_cell.length_c   1.000
_cell.angle_alpha   90.00
_cell.angle_beta   90.00
_cell.angle_gamma   90.00
#
_symmetry.space_group_name_H-M   'P 1'
#
loop_
_entity.id
_entity.type
_entity.pdbx_description
1 polymer ?
#
loop_
_entity_poly.entity_id
_entity_poly.type
_entity_poly.pdbx_seq_one_letter_code
_entity_poly.pdbx_strand_id
1 'polypeptide(L)'
;MLCTQLPGDFMDRAVRDDANRWHGQLSTFLFSAEPLTALMRSRVGQLLALVIVVPWIALRVRGISELRDKGFFFPNEGNLHVILEPQEFQLGLSCGSEARLELLSGFLPPIALILATLAAMAKRVTWVRQIFILFGFLDAIVNLIVFTRLVRNERYQKTISGTPAFLFLLDLVLFPCPMLFCELCVIELCMLSNFIYLCAAAPWFVPYDSIIALALLCSALLFRMLLIRRGERLIEEDRSVFTREWEAIMSRDPETLRLLQDRVREHEAAVSAHVEEVGEDAQEVVNVSCSCRTQRVYKLVAGLSHENGAQSIQQRSALGVVGSLDQLYAIAVLVEPCFRRKAHKLAEGANGMLALPVAADGGMEYVRLQEAQEDARARKQLESAGLKTASRAIEKILSLCQGDTSRLLDVVRQCIVFERLQDLCDCLDRILEDPELVVMRIKNRLDPSYNSRTTGGYRDVVMNVRVVTERTRELGVAGHICELRLSIVGLHRLCTPERRLRYRKLKHMLRDQGVWQRLTSRRSKAELVMKTSVSSIQESIDRVSARLLEKDKLMGSDVQEEGQQQDGCFLDWTLKLRGRYPGGIMDEKLRSVVTGIQTSMTSSVIFSSSPVTNALHKTTFRLALIFTGILLTYMYSSTHNMRPIMSNNSSVVHVARLEILQYRDQVPRTSVPQASVSNFTLVLNSCAELSPSSSKALNDSLYFFFSPPVEANGWRSSLSRQTQGKGLDPVAFHLFVLDQPASGGVALPAERWKKWTDFSCEATPSESICDQGKQSTGARISFNVEVRMDRYFYHFFAFYQPFACFSSVLASRLGHYKTSKFFFASLFHVVGAWEFYLAAAKAKTVQRLIYQLIWAISDSSFGLVIQLAEQYMMRLLPIYSFLTSVGGSAALTNFFQSSVTVIDMGYSNFILMTVWLYFIIGRRVHLLHASRNIKAERQQYDELWSKLSASEDTQRLLDRIKNASKLHSTESIAQRRLNDSADSPRATSDLLDWVMKGSHEHSFSNIVPSKTMWQESEEPRVTSLDQLYMQAVFIHPIFLKKVQDLAATSRGLFPSNSQEGSDPVEYVAWEDAMGDENLKQRVRWAHVKTLERSIQKLVRSYNSEVPRLLDVVRQCIVFERLQDLCDCLDRILEDPELVVMRIKNRLDPSYNSRTTGGYRDVVMNVRVVTERTRELGVAGHICELQMITREFMDKRTVEGHKLYVAFRNLRCE
;
A
#
# COMPACT_ATOMS: atom_id res chain seq x y z
N MET A 1 0.45 23.37 -4.00
CA MET A 1 0.28 21.97 -4.44
C MET A 1 -1.11 21.49 -4.04
N LEU A 2 -2.08 21.67 -4.93
CA LEU A 2 -3.49 21.29 -4.75
C LEU A 2 -3.63 19.79 -5.05
N CYS A 3 -3.74 18.97 -4.01
CA CYS A 3 -4.08 17.56 -4.14
C CYS A 3 -5.52 17.43 -4.63
N THR A 4 -5.70 16.87 -5.83
CA THR A 4 -6.97 16.49 -6.44
C THR A 4 -7.78 15.59 -5.51
N GLN A 5 -8.86 16.14 -4.96
CA GLN A 5 -9.80 15.44 -4.11
C GLN A 5 -10.63 14.47 -4.98
N LEU A 6 -10.41 13.15 -4.85
CA LEU A 6 -11.43 12.17 -5.25
C LEU A 6 -12.70 12.47 -4.42
N PRO A 7 -13.93 12.37 -4.89
CA PRO A 7 -15.08 12.45 -3.95
C PRO A 7 -15.54 11.03 -3.54
N GLY A 8 -16.48 10.89 -2.58
CA GLY A 8 -17.33 9.68 -2.35
C GLY A 8 -16.66 8.45 -1.72
N ASP A 9 -15.39 8.66 -1.50
CA ASP A 9 -14.71 8.22 -0.31
C ASP A 9 -14.62 9.45 0.61
N PHE A 10 -15.67 10.28 0.75
CA PHE A 10 -15.61 11.48 1.60
C PHE A 10 -15.80 11.08 3.05
N MET A 11 -16.81 10.26 3.35
CA MET A 11 -16.95 9.73 4.70
C MET A 11 -15.88 8.68 4.98
N ASP A 12 -15.53 7.81 4.03
CA ASP A 12 -14.40 6.87 4.22
C ASP A 12 -13.01 7.55 4.24
N ARG A 13 -12.80 8.67 3.54
CA ARG A 13 -11.61 9.51 3.81
C ARG A 13 -11.75 10.26 5.09
N ALA A 14 -12.92 10.70 5.52
CA ALA A 14 -13.06 11.21 6.87
C ALA A 14 -12.79 10.10 7.89
N VAL A 15 -13.13 8.83 7.64
CA VAL A 15 -12.68 7.68 8.44
C VAL A 15 -11.16 7.59 8.42
N ARG A 16 -10.51 7.69 7.26
CA ARG A 16 -9.04 7.62 7.15
C ARG A 16 -8.32 8.85 7.70
N ASP A 17 -8.88 10.05 7.51
CA ASP A 17 -8.36 11.37 7.88
C ASP A 17 -8.65 11.69 9.35
N ASP A 18 -9.76 11.20 9.90
CA ASP A 18 -10.01 11.22 11.33
C ASP A 18 -9.33 10.05 12.02
N ALA A 19 -9.18 8.86 11.42
CA ALA A 19 -8.19 7.88 11.92
C ALA A 19 -6.84 8.58 12.04
N ASN A 20 -6.46 9.33 11.02
CA ASN A 20 -5.28 10.15 11.02
C ASN A 20 -5.25 11.20 12.16
N ARG A 21 -6.34 11.90 12.49
CA ARG A 21 -6.39 12.87 13.61
C ARG A 21 -6.49 12.23 14.98
N TRP A 22 -7.19 11.10 15.11
CA TRP A 22 -7.45 10.39 16.38
C TRP A 22 -6.15 9.90 17.02
N HIS A 23 -5.15 9.60 16.20
CA HIS A 23 -3.79 9.24 16.64
C HIS A 23 -2.93 10.45 17.07
N GLY A 24 -3.42 11.69 16.91
CA GLY A 24 -2.68 12.91 17.25
C GLY A 24 -2.87 13.41 18.69
N GLN A 25 -3.85 12.89 19.44
CA GLN A 25 -4.02 13.25 20.85
C GLN A 25 -2.96 12.56 21.70
N LEU A 26 -2.16 13.34 22.44
CA LEU A 26 -1.06 12.84 23.25
C LEU A 26 -1.53 11.86 24.35
N SER A 27 -2.79 11.93 24.78
CA SER A 27 -3.36 11.01 25.76
C SER A 27 -3.77 9.66 25.17
N THR A 28 -3.95 9.56 23.85
CA THR A 28 -4.47 8.34 23.19
C THR A 28 -3.37 7.47 22.57
N PHE A 29 -2.17 7.99 22.30
CA PHE A 29 -1.12 7.18 21.64
C PHE A 29 -0.68 5.96 22.47
N LEU A 30 -0.69 6.06 23.81
CA LEU A 30 -0.37 4.94 24.72
C LEU A 30 -1.43 3.82 24.71
N PHE A 31 -2.60 4.08 24.13
CA PHE A 31 -3.69 3.13 23.97
C PHE A 31 -3.93 2.77 22.50
N SER A 32 -3.16 3.37 21.58
CA SER A 32 -3.24 3.09 20.14
C SER A 32 -2.79 1.66 19.83
N ALA A 33 -3.36 1.08 18.77
CA ALA A 33 -2.85 -0.15 18.17
C ALA A 33 -1.47 0.03 17.51
N GLU A 34 -1.13 1.27 17.17
CA GLU A 34 0.13 1.69 16.56
C GLU A 34 0.76 2.85 17.37
N PRO A 35 1.29 2.57 18.58
CA PRO A 35 1.79 3.60 19.48
C PRO A 35 3.00 4.37 18.93
N LEU A 36 3.90 3.72 18.18
CA LEU A 36 5.10 4.36 17.62
C LEU A 36 4.71 5.30 16.47
N THR A 37 3.88 4.81 15.55
CA THR A 37 3.34 5.60 14.45
C THR A 37 2.49 6.77 14.96
N ALA A 38 1.67 6.56 16.01
CA ALA A 38 0.91 7.62 16.67
C ALA A 38 1.80 8.67 17.35
N LEU A 39 2.86 8.25 18.05
CA LEU A 39 3.82 9.15 18.67
C LEU A 39 4.50 10.04 17.62
N MET A 40 5.06 9.44 16.57
CA MET A 40 5.76 10.15 15.48
C MET A 40 4.83 11.05 14.65
N ARG A 41 3.52 10.82 14.73
CA ARG A 41 2.52 11.70 14.12
C ARG A 41 2.32 13.00 14.90
N SER A 42 2.47 12.96 16.21
CA SER A 42 2.34 14.13 17.06
C SER A 42 3.55 15.06 16.92
N ARG A 43 3.35 16.38 16.96
CA ARG A 43 4.45 17.35 16.95
C ARG A 43 5.38 17.16 18.15
N VAL A 44 4.82 16.78 19.29
CA VAL A 44 5.57 16.49 20.51
C VAL A 44 6.48 15.28 20.32
N GLY A 45 5.98 14.20 19.72
CA GLY A 45 6.79 13.02 19.42
C GLY A 45 7.88 13.29 18.37
N GLN A 46 7.60 14.11 17.36
CA GLN A 46 8.62 14.55 16.38
C GLN A 46 9.72 15.38 17.05
N LEU A 47 9.34 16.31 17.94
CA LEU A 47 10.29 17.11 18.70
C LEU A 47 11.13 16.23 19.64
N LEU A 48 10.48 15.30 20.36
CA LEU A 48 11.15 14.34 21.23
C LEU A 48 12.15 13.48 20.44
N ALA A 49 11.77 13.00 19.25
CA ALA A 49 12.65 12.24 18.37
C ALA A 49 13.90 13.05 17.99
N LEU A 50 13.75 14.32 17.60
CA LEU A 50 14.89 15.19 17.29
C LEU A 50 15.78 15.44 18.51
N VAL A 51 15.18 15.68 19.67
CA VAL A 51 15.89 15.89 20.95
C VAL A 51 16.67 14.64 21.38
N ILE A 52 16.19 13.44 21.04
CA ILE A 52 16.89 12.18 21.33
C ILE A 52 17.99 11.90 20.30
N VAL A 53 17.74 12.12 19.01
CA VAL A 53 18.68 11.81 17.92
C VAL A 53 20.00 12.55 18.07
N VAL A 54 19.95 13.85 18.35
CA VAL A 54 21.15 14.70 18.31
C VAL A 54 22.18 14.28 19.38
N PRO A 55 21.80 14.13 20.67
CA PRO A 55 22.70 13.56 21.68
C PRO A 55 23.13 12.14 21.34
N TRP A 56 22.25 11.30 20.78
CA TRP A 56 22.61 9.93 20.42
C TRP A 56 23.73 9.89 19.38
N ILE A 57 23.62 10.66 18.30
CA ILE A 57 24.68 10.77 17.28
C ILE A 57 25.94 11.35 17.91
N ALA A 58 25.83 12.40 18.73
CA ALA A 58 26.98 13.01 19.39
C ALA A 58 27.73 12.02 20.30
N LEU A 59 27.01 11.21 21.07
CA LEU A 59 27.59 10.16 21.92
C LEU A 59 28.29 9.08 21.09
N ARG A 60 27.72 8.68 19.94
CA ARG A 60 28.35 7.71 19.03
C ARG A 60 29.60 8.27 18.36
N VAL A 61 29.56 9.53 17.92
CA VAL A 61 30.74 10.23 17.36
C VAL A 61 31.84 10.38 18.42
N ARG A 62 31.47 10.73 19.66
CA ARG A 62 32.40 10.79 20.78
C ARG A 62 33.02 9.43 21.08
N GLY A 63 32.24 8.35 21.09
CA GLY A 63 32.75 6.99 21.27
C GLY A 63 33.76 6.59 20.19
N ILE A 64 33.53 6.98 18.92
CA ILE A 64 34.52 6.80 17.85
C ILE A 64 35.79 7.62 18.11
N SER A 65 35.65 8.87 18.56
CA SER A 65 36.81 9.70 18.91
C SER A 65 37.59 9.08 20.06
N GLU A 66 36.94 8.61 21.12
CA GLU A 66 37.60 7.98 22.26
C GLU A 66 38.33 6.69 21.87
N LEU A 67 37.75 5.89 20.96
CA LEU A 67 38.43 4.73 20.39
C LEU A 67 39.67 5.16 19.58
N ARG A 68 39.53 6.20 18.75
CA ARG A 68 40.65 6.77 17.98
C ARG A 68 41.77 7.29 18.88
N ASP A 69 41.41 7.99 19.96
CA ASP A 69 42.36 8.56 20.92
C ASP A 69 43.07 7.46 21.73
N LYS A 70 42.44 6.29 21.92
CA LYS A 70 43.06 5.07 22.45
C LYS A 70 43.98 4.35 21.46
N GLY A 71 44.21 4.91 20.26
CA GLY A 71 45.05 4.32 19.23
C GLY A 71 44.33 3.29 18.35
N PHE A 72 43.00 3.22 18.41
CA PHE A 72 42.20 2.41 17.49
C PHE A 72 41.97 3.17 16.19
N PHE A 73 42.84 2.95 15.22
CA PHE A 73 42.72 3.56 13.90
C PHE A 73 41.80 2.72 13.01
N PHE A 74 40.76 3.35 12.43
CA PHE A 74 40.12 2.83 11.23
C PHE A 74 41.08 3.16 10.09
N PRO A 75 41.87 2.19 9.58
CA PRO A 75 42.83 2.47 8.54
C PRO A 75 42.05 2.98 7.34
N ASN A 76 42.39 4.20 6.93
CA ASN A 76 41.93 4.71 5.66
C ASN A 76 42.73 3.95 4.59
N GLU A 77 42.02 3.40 3.61
CA GLU A 77 42.48 2.45 2.59
C GLU A 77 44.00 2.21 2.45
N GLY A 78 44.48 1.05 2.93
CA GLY A 78 45.67 0.38 2.36
C GLY A 78 47.03 1.05 2.55
N ASN A 79 47.19 1.94 3.52
CA ASN A 79 48.48 2.56 3.80
C ASN A 79 49.16 1.93 5.02
N LEU A 80 50.50 1.83 4.94
CA LEU A 80 51.38 1.50 6.05
C LEU A 80 51.24 2.61 7.10
N HIS A 81 50.65 2.32 8.26
CA HIS A 81 50.48 3.33 9.31
C HIS A 81 51.65 3.29 10.28
N VAL A 82 52.36 4.42 10.37
CA VAL A 82 53.38 4.67 11.39
C VAL A 82 52.68 5.22 12.63
N ILE A 83 52.63 4.42 13.69
CA ILE A 83 52.03 4.83 14.97
C ILE A 83 53.18 5.22 15.91
N LEU A 84 53.17 6.46 16.38
CA LEU A 84 54.27 7.00 17.18
C LEU A 84 54.23 6.51 18.64
N GLU A 85 53.04 6.26 19.23
CA GLU A 85 52.91 5.70 20.58
C GLU A 85 51.57 4.93 20.76
N PRO A 86 51.56 3.58 20.76
CA PRO A 86 50.36 2.80 21.10
C PRO A 86 50.30 2.51 22.60
N GLN A 87 49.13 2.69 23.20
CA GLN A 87 48.83 2.10 24.51
C GLN A 87 48.65 0.57 24.37
N GLU A 88 49.14 -0.19 25.35
CA GLU A 88 48.91 -1.64 25.43
C GLU A 88 47.42 -1.92 25.68
N PHE A 89 46.80 -2.72 24.81
CA PHE A 89 45.41 -3.13 24.95
C PHE A 89 45.28 -4.39 25.81
N GLN A 90 44.17 -4.52 26.53
CA GLN A 90 43.86 -5.72 27.30
C GLN A 90 43.68 -6.95 26.38
N LEU A 91 44.31 -8.07 26.73
CA LEU A 91 44.12 -9.35 26.03
C LEU A 91 42.67 -9.83 26.14
N GLY A 92 42.06 -10.24 25.01
CA GLY A 92 40.75 -10.93 24.97
C GLY A 92 39.58 -10.20 24.29
N LEU A 93 39.79 -9.03 23.70
CA LEU A 93 38.74 -8.24 23.01
C LEU A 93 38.87 -8.32 21.48
N SER A 94 37.73 -8.45 20.77
CA SER A 94 37.72 -8.39 19.30
C SER A 94 37.73 -6.95 18.80
N CYS A 95 38.72 -6.60 17.99
CA CYS A 95 38.90 -5.24 17.46
C CYS A 95 39.01 -5.20 15.94
N GLY A 96 38.60 -6.27 15.27
CA GLY A 96 38.59 -6.38 13.82
C GLY A 96 37.37 -5.71 13.17
N SER A 97 36.95 -6.30 12.06
CA SER A 97 35.74 -5.91 11.32
C SER A 97 34.45 -5.90 12.16
N GLU A 98 34.41 -6.72 13.20
CA GLU A 98 33.32 -6.88 14.16
C GLU A 98 33.07 -5.56 14.91
N ALA A 99 34.12 -4.89 15.37
CA ALA A 99 34.02 -3.58 16.02
C ALA A 99 33.53 -2.49 15.07
N ARG A 100 33.88 -2.56 13.78
CA ARG A 100 33.39 -1.59 12.77
C ARG A 100 31.93 -1.77 12.45
N LEU A 101 31.52 -3.03 12.29
CA LEU A 101 30.14 -3.38 12.05
C LEU A 101 29.28 -3.02 13.28
N GLU A 102 29.79 -3.22 14.50
CA GLU A 102 29.16 -2.74 15.73
C GLU A 102 29.02 -1.20 15.74
N LEU A 103 30.05 -0.46 15.35
CA LEU A 103 29.96 1.00 15.26
C LEU A 103 28.97 1.46 14.20
N LEU A 104 28.95 0.79 13.04
CA LEU A 104 27.97 1.04 11.98
C LEU A 104 26.54 0.77 12.46
N SER A 105 26.32 -0.38 13.11
CA SER A 105 25.06 -0.73 13.77
C SER A 105 24.63 0.38 14.74
N GLY A 106 25.56 0.92 15.54
CA GLY A 106 25.31 2.04 16.44
C GLY A 106 24.76 3.32 15.78
N PHE A 107 24.94 3.52 14.46
CA PHE A 107 24.37 4.65 13.70
C PHE A 107 23.04 4.33 13.01
N LEU A 108 22.68 3.06 12.83
CA LEU A 108 21.45 2.70 12.12
C LEU A 108 20.18 3.18 12.85
N PRO A 109 20.02 3.00 14.17
CA PRO A 109 18.86 3.51 14.90
C PRO A 109 18.67 5.04 14.85
N PRO A 110 19.68 5.90 15.08
CA PRO A 110 19.49 7.34 14.99
C PRO A 110 19.22 7.80 13.55
N ILE A 111 19.81 7.17 12.53
CA ILE A 111 19.48 7.46 11.12
C ILE A 111 18.02 7.07 10.82
N ALA A 112 17.56 5.91 11.29
CA ALA A 112 16.17 5.49 11.16
C ALA A 112 15.21 6.51 11.78
N LEU A 113 15.55 7.00 12.98
CA LEU A 113 14.75 7.98 13.70
C LEU A 113 14.73 9.35 12.99
N ILE A 114 15.84 9.78 12.38
CA ILE A 114 15.88 10.98 11.51
C ILE A 114 14.95 10.81 10.32
N LEU A 115 15.11 9.73 9.56
CA LEU A 115 14.33 9.49 8.34
C LEU A 115 12.85 9.33 8.64
N ALA A 116 12.51 8.64 9.74
CA ALA A 116 11.14 8.52 10.23
C ALA A 116 10.56 9.89 10.62
N THR A 117 11.34 10.73 11.28
CA THR A 117 10.92 12.11 11.63
C THR A 117 10.69 12.95 10.38
N LEU A 118 11.62 12.93 9.42
CA LEU A 118 11.48 13.64 8.15
C LEU A 118 10.27 13.16 7.34
N ALA A 119 10.03 11.84 7.31
CA ALA A 119 8.86 11.26 6.67
C ALA A 119 7.55 11.71 7.37
N ALA A 120 7.53 11.74 8.71
CA ALA A 120 6.39 12.21 9.46
C ALA A 120 6.12 13.71 9.24
N MET A 121 7.18 14.55 9.21
CA MET A 121 7.09 15.98 8.88
C MET A 121 6.58 16.22 7.45
N ALA A 122 6.97 15.35 6.51
CA ALA A 122 6.45 15.34 5.13
C ALA A 122 5.02 14.78 5.01
N LYS A 123 4.31 14.55 6.13
CA LYS A 123 2.97 13.95 6.21
C LYS A 123 2.88 12.55 5.61
N ARG A 124 4.00 11.81 5.55
CA ARG A 124 4.11 10.43 5.07
C ARG A 124 4.24 9.45 6.24
N VAL A 125 3.33 9.53 7.21
CA VAL A 125 3.42 8.77 8.48
C VAL A 125 3.43 7.24 8.26
N THR A 126 2.80 6.74 7.19
CA THR A 126 2.86 5.30 6.83
C THR A 126 4.27 4.80 6.52
N TRP A 127 5.20 5.69 6.18
CA TRP A 127 6.60 5.36 5.95
C TRP A 127 7.38 5.21 7.25
N VAL A 128 6.93 5.78 8.37
CA VAL A 128 7.60 5.69 9.68
C VAL A 128 7.83 4.23 10.05
N ARG A 129 6.75 3.43 10.04
CA ARG A 129 6.82 1.99 10.29
C ARG A 129 7.76 1.27 9.32
N GLN A 130 7.68 1.60 8.03
CA GLN A 130 8.53 0.97 7.00
C GLN A 130 10.02 1.30 7.18
N ILE A 131 10.34 2.52 7.59
CA ILE A 131 11.70 2.97 7.88
C ILE A 131 12.25 2.22 9.09
N PHE A 132 11.50 2.15 10.20
CA PHE A 132 11.92 1.38 11.37
C PHE A 132 12.10 -0.11 11.08
N ILE A 133 11.22 -0.72 10.29
CA ILE A 133 11.36 -2.11 9.85
C ILE A 133 12.63 -2.27 9.01
N LEU A 134 12.83 -1.43 7.99
CA LEU A 134 13.97 -1.52 7.08
C LEU A 134 15.31 -1.38 7.83
N PHE A 135 15.44 -0.33 8.63
CA PHE A 135 16.67 -0.06 9.38
C PHE A 135 16.89 -1.04 10.52
N GLY A 136 15.82 -1.50 11.19
CA GLY A 136 15.93 -2.58 12.17
C GLY A 136 16.40 -3.88 11.53
N PHE A 137 15.97 -4.21 10.30
CA PHE A 137 16.44 -5.40 9.60
C PHE A 137 17.90 -5.26 9.18
N LEU A 138 18.29 -4.08 8.71
CA LEU A 138 19.67 -3.78 8.38
C LEU A 138 20.55 -3.94 9.62
N ASP A 139 20.11 -3.41 10.76
CA ASP A 139 20.79 -3.52 12.05
C ASP A 139 20.92 -4.97 12.53
N ALA A 140 19.82 -5.72 12.51
CA ALA A 140 19.80 -7.13 12.86
C ALA A 140 20.71 -7.99 11.97
N ILE A 141 20.80 -7.70 10.67
CA ILE A 141 21.72 -8.39 9.74
C ILE A 141 23.17 -8.07 10.11
N VAL A 142 23.49 -6.80 10.36
CA VAL A 142 24.84 -6.38 10.78
C VAL A 142 25.22 -7.09 12.09
N ASN A 143 24.32 -7.13 13.06
CA ASN A 143 24.55 -7.79 14.36
C ASN A 143 24.68 -9.30 14.23
N LEU A 144 23.90 -9.96 13.36
CA LEU A 144 24.07 -11.38 13.07
C LEU A 144 25.44 -11.70 12.45
N ILE A 145 25.95 -10.83 11.58
CA ILE A 145 27.31 -10.99 11.01
C ILE A 145 28.37 -10.85 12.11
N VAL A 146 28.22 -9.89 13.03
CA VAL A 146 29.12 -9.74 14.18
C VAL A 146 29.08 -10.98 15.07
N PHE A 147 27.88 -11.47 15.42
CA PHE A 147 27.69 -12.67 16.25
C PHE A 147 28.35 -13.91 15.64
N THR A 148 28.03 -14.22 14.38
CA THR A 148 28.54 -15.41 13.70
C THR A 148 30.06 -15.42 13.63
N ARG A 149 30.69 -14.25 13.47
CA ARG A 149 32.16 -14.10 13.51
C ARG A 149 32.74 -14.31 14.91
N LEU A 150 32.15 -13.70 15.93
CA LEU A 150 32.62 -13.86 17.32
C LEU A 150 32.52 -15.33 17.76
N VAL A 151 31.40 -16.00 17.48
CA VAL A 151 31.20 -17.42 17.80
C VAL A 151 32.19 -18.31 17.07
N ARG A 152 32.37 -18.09 15.76
CA ARG A 152 33.32 -18.87 14.95
C ARG A 152 34.75 -18.74 15.44
N ASN A 153 35.13 -17.57 15.97
CA ASN A 153 36.51 -17.30 16.33
C ASN A 153 36.92 -17.88 17.70
N GLU A 154 35.99 -18.41 18.51
CA GLU A 154 36.12 -19.05 19.85
C GLU A 154 36.93 -18.31 20.94
N ARG A 155 37.85 -17.42 20.54
CA ARG A 155 38.82 -16.68 21.36
C ARG A 155 38.27 -15.36 21.88
N TYR A 156 37.14 -14.89 21.34
CA TYR A 156 36.56 -13.60 21.68
C TYR A 156 35.13 -13.78 22.15
N GLN A 157 34.89 -13.45 23.43
CA GLN A 157 33.53 -13.44 23.98
C GLN A 157 32.87 -12.05 23.86
N LYS A 158 33.66 -11.00 23.57
CA LYS A 158 33.22 -9.60 23.53
C LYS A 158 33.95 -8.78 22.45
N THR A 159 33.30 -7.71 21.96
CA THR A 159 33.93 -6.69 21.11
C THR A 159 34.76 -5.69 21.93
N ILE A 160 35.58 -4.86 21.26
CA ILE A 160 36.35 -3.78 21.90
C ILE A 160 35.48 -2.73 22.59
N SER A 161 34.22 -2.59 22.15
CA SER A 161 33.22 -1.76 22.82
C SER A 161 32.66 -2.41 24.10
N GLY A 162 33.07 -3.65 24.39
CA GLY A 162 32.67 -4.42 25.56
C GLY A 162 31.42 -5.28 25.36
N THR A 163 30.84 -5.32 24.15
CA THR A 163 29.55 -5.98 23.91
C THR A 163 29.73 -7.49 23.77
N PRO A 164 29.12 -8.31 24.64
CA PRO A 164 29.20 -9.76 24.53
C PRO A 164 28.44 -10.30 23.32
N ALA A 165 28.97 -11.38 22.73
CA ALA A 165 28.48 -11.93 21.47
C ALA A 165 26.97 -12.22 21.46
N PHE A 166 26.42 -12.76 22.56
CA PHE A 166 25.01 -13.14 22.62
C PHE A 166 24.02 -11.96 22.53
N LEU A 167 24.45 -10.72 22.84
CA LEU A 167 23.58 -9.54 22.72
C LEU A 167 23.23 -9.23 21.26
N PHE A 168 24.12 -9.54 20.31
CA PHE A 168 23.83 -9.36 18.89
C PHE A 168 22.74 -10.31 18.36
N LEU A 169 22.51 -11.45 19.03
CA LEU A 169 21.39 -12.36 18.72
C LEU A 169 20.05 -11.80 19.21
N LEU A 170 20.07 -11.08 20.33
CA LEU A 170 18.88 -10.47 20.93
C LEU A 170 18.27 -9.41 20.03
N ASP A 171 19.08 -8.63 19.31
CA ASP A 171 18.59 -7.63 18.37
C ASP A 171 17.76 -8.26 17.24
N LEU A 172 18.23 -9.37 16.66
CA LEU A 172 17.51 -10.09 15.59
C LEU A 172 16.11 -10.56 16.03
N VAL A 173 15.97 -11.02 17.27
CA VAL A 173 14.73 -11.60 17.79
C VAL A 173 13.76 -10.52 18.29
N LEU A 174 14.28 -9.45 18.89
CA LEU A 174 13.47 -8.45 19.59
C LEU A 174 13.07 -7.26 18.70
N PHE A 175 13.90 -6.86 17.73
CA PHE A 175 13.59 -5.75 16.81
C PHE A 175 14.33 -5.91 15.47
N PRO A 176 13.64 -5.99 14.31
CA PRO A 176 12.32 -5.42 14.03
C PRO A 176 11.18 -6.45 13.96
N CYS A 177 11.45 -7.74 14.24
CA CYS A 177 10.51 -8.84 13.99
C CYS A 177 9.09 -8.60 14.53
N PRO A 178 8.90 -8.11 15.77
CA PRO A 178 7.55 -7.83 16.26
C PRO A 178 6.82 -6.69 15.52
N MET A 179 7.54 -5.68 15.02
CA MET A 179 6.98 -4.57 14.23
C MET A 179 6.45 -5.01 12.86
N LEU A 180 6.89 -6.15 12.34
CA LEU A 180 6.31 -6.73 11.12
C LEU A 180 4.85 -7.11 11.33
N PHE A 181 4.49 -7.59 12.52
CA PHE A 181 3.18 -8.15 12.80
C PHE A 181 2.27 -7.14 13.52
N CYS A 182 2.75 -6.44 14.55
CA CYS A 182 1.92 -5.54 15.35
C CYS A 182 2.76 -4.53 16.16
N GLU A 183 2.41 -3.24 16.09
CA GLU A 183 3.03 -2.21 16.94
C GLU A 183 2.46 -2.19 18.38
N LEU A 184 1.36 -2.91 18.66
CA LEU A 184 0.62 -2.87 19.93
C LEU A 184 1.50 -3.17 21.15
N CYS A 185 2.48 -4.07 21.00
CA CYS A 185 3.38 -4.47 22.08
C CYS A 185 4.76 -3.81 21.99
N VAL A 186 4.95 -2.80 21.13
CA VAL A 186 6.30 -2.25 20.89
C VAL A 186 6.88 -1.63 22.17
N ILE A 187 6.07 -1.00 23.01
CA ILE A 187 6.53 -0.40 24.28
C ILE A 187 6.96 -1.50 25.25
N GLU A 188 6.14 -2.54 25.43
CA GLU A 188 6.39 -3.66 26.32
C GLU A 188 7.58 -4.51 25.83
N LEU A 189 7.73 -4.69 24.52
CA LEU A 189 8.85 -5.41 23.90
C LEU A 189 10.14 -4.60 23.93
N CYS A 190 10.09 -3.28 23.72
CA CYS A 190 11.23 -2.40 23.95
C CYS A 190 11.62 -2.41 25.43
N MET A 191 10.66 -2.45 26.35
CA MET A 191 10.94 -2.54 27.80
C MET A 191 11.57 -3.89 28.15
N LEU A 192 11.01 -5.00 27.65
CA LEU A 192 11.57 -6.34 27.82
C LEU A 192 12.96 -6.43 27.20
N SER A 193 13.17 -5.87 26.02
CA SER A 193 14.48 -5.80 25.37
C SER A 193 15.48 -5.05 26.23
N ASN A 194 15.15 -3.83 26.66
CA ASN A 194 16.02 -3.04 27.53
C ASN A 194 16.25 -3.71 28.89
N PHE A 195 15.27 -4.44 29.42
CA PHE A 195 15.40 -5.22 30.65
C PHE A 195 16.32 -6.43 30.46
N ILE A 196 16.17 -7.18 29.37
CA ILE A 196 17.08 -8.28 29.05
C ILE A 196 18.50 -7.73 28.85
N TYR A 197 18.65 -6.61 28.13
CA TYR A 197 19.92 -5.90 27.99
C TYR A 197 20.50 -5.50 29.34
N LEU A 198 19.68 -4.93 30.24
CA LEU A 198 20.07 -4.56 31.58
C LEU A 198 20.54 -5.76 32.41
N CYS A 199 19.80 -6.87 32.40
CA CYS A 199 20.15 -8.09 33.13
C CYS A 199 21.38 -8.79 32.55
N ALA A 200 21.50 -8.82 31.23
CA ALA A 200 22.64 -9.37 30.50
C ALA A 200 23.92 -8.55 30.74
N ALA A 201 23.79 -7.23 30.83
CA ALA A 201 24.89 -6.30 31.06
C ALA A 201 25.21 -6.05 32.55
N ALA A 202 24.32 -6.45 33.47
CA ALA A 202 24.47 -6.24 34.91
C ALA A 202 25.84 -6.64 35.49
N PRO A 203 26.53 -7.70 35.03
CA PRO A 203 27.85 -8.04 35.55
C PRO A 203 29.01 -7.20 34.97
N TRP A 204 28.77 -6.32 33.98
CA TRP A 204 29.83 -5.82 33.09
C TRP A 204 29.76 -4.34 32.68
N PHE A 205 29.00 -3.51 33.41
CA PHE A 205 28.56 -2.13 33.12
C PHE A 205 27.15 -2.07 32.53
N VAL A 206 26.25 -1.44 33.29
CA VAL A 206 24.92 -1.11 32.80
C VAL A 206 25.02 0.09 31.85
N PRO A 207 24.65 -0.03 30.57
CA PRO A 207 24.58 1.12 29.69
C PRO A 207 23.51 2.10 30.22
N TYR A 208 23.92 3.33 30.50
CA TYR A 208 23.04 4.39 30.99
C TYR A 208 21.85 4.62 30.04
N ASP A 209 22.04 4.38 28.74
CA ASP A 209 21.00 4.41 27.71
C ASP A 209 19.84 3.45 28.03
N SER A 210 20.14 2.22 28.45
CA SER A 210 19.10 1.23 28.80
C SER A 210 18.38 1.59 30.10
N ILE A 211 19.06 2.21 31.07
CA ILE A 211 18.40 2.70 32.30
C ILE A 211 17.44 3.84 31.96
N ILE A 212 17.89 4.80 31.16
CA ILE A 212 17.08 5.96 30.75
C ILE A 212 15.89 5.47 29.92
N ALA A 213 16.11 4.57 28.96
CA ALA A 213 15.05 3.97 28.16
C ALA A 213 14.05 3.21 29.05
N LEU A 214 14.52 2.39 29.99
CA LEU A 214 13.65 1.66 30.91
C LEU A 214 12.87 2.61 31.82
N ALA A 215 13.49 3.67 32.34
CA ALA A 215 12.80 4.68 33.15
C ALA A 215 11.71 5.42 32.37
N LEU A 216 11.98 5.80 31.11
CA LEU A 216 11.00 6.44 30.23
C LEU A 216 9.85 5.49 29.87
N LEU A 217 10.15 4.22 29.52
CA LEU A 217 9.15 3.21 29.19
C LEU A 217 8.30 2.83 30.42
N CYS A 218 8.91 2.67 31.59
CA CYS A 218 8.20 2.46 32.86
C CYS A 218 7.32 3.66 33.22
N SER A 219 7.80 4.89 33.02
CA SER A 219 7.01 6.11 33.24
C SER A 219 5.80 6.17 32.30
N ALA A 220 5.98 5.81 31.02
CA ALA A 220 4.90 5.72 30.05
C ALA A 220 3.83 4.67 30.46
N LEU A 221 4.26 3.49 30.92
CA LEU A 221 3.36 2.45 31.42
C LEU A 221 2.65 2.85 32.74
N LEU A 222 3.36 3.49 33.67
CA LEU A 222 2.79 4.01 34.91
C LEU A 222 1.75 5.09 34.61
N PHE A 223 2.05 6.01 33.69
CA PHE A 223 1.12 7.03 33.24
C PHE A 223 -0.12 6.40 32.58
N ARG A 224 0.06 5.38 31.74
CA ARG A 224 -1.05 4.58 31.17
C ARG A 224 -1.92 3.97 32.27
N MET A 225 -1.33 3.38 33.31
CA MET A 225 -2.05 2.84 34.47
C MET A 225 -2.78 3.91 35.28
N LEU A 226 -2.16 5.07 35.51
CA LEU A 226 -2.78 6.18 36.25
C LEU A 226 -4.00 6.74 35.52
N LEU A 227 -3.94 6.84 34.18
CA LEU A 227 -5.06 7.25 33.35
C LEU A 227 -6.23 6.25 33.44
N ILE A 228 -5.94 4.95 33.42
CA ILE A 228 -6.96 3.89 33.61
C ILE A 228 -7.62 4.04 34.99
N ARG A 229 -6.82 4.11 36.07
CA ARG A 229 -7.35 4.24 37.45
C ARG A 229 -8.15 5.53 37.67
N ARG A 230 -7.70 6.65 37.09
CA ARG A 230 -8.45 7.91 37.14
C ARG A 230 -9.78 7.76 36.41
N GLY A 231 -9.78 7.02 35.30
CA GLY A 231 -10.99 6.78 34.54
C GLY A 231 -12.00 5.88 35.24
N GLU A 232 -11.53 4.79 35.85
CA GLU A 232 -12.38 3.89 36.65
C GLU A 232 -13.07 4.65 37.80
N ARG A 233 -12.35 5.53 38.51
CA ARG A 233 -12.92 6.36 39.58
C ARG A 233 -14.06 7.27 39.10
N LEU A 234 -13.87 7.93 37.94
CA LEU A 234 -14.89 8.81 37.37
C LEU A 234 -16.16 8.06 36.92
N ILE A 235 -16.02 6.81 36.49
CA ILE A 235 -17.18 5.97 36.11
C ILE A 235 -17.88 5.38 37.33
N GLU A 236 -17.17 5.13 38.42
CA GLU A 236 -17.74 4.48 39.61
C GLU A 236 -18.88 5.31 40.22
N GLU A 237 -18.72 6.63 40.27
CA GLU A 237 -19.76 7.56 40.73
C GLU A 237 -21.02 7.45 39.87
N ASP A 238 -20.91 7.61 38.56
CA ASP A 238 -22.04 7.50 37.63
C ASP A 238 -22.66 6.08 37.71
N ARG A 239 -21.84 5.03 37.81
CA ARG A 239 -22.27 3.64 37.96
C ARG A 239 -23.11 3.43 39.21
N SER A 240 -22.71 3.98 40.35
CA SER A 240 -23.45 3.85 41.60
C SER A 240 -24.87 4.44 41.52
N VAL A 241 -25.05 5.54 40.78
CA VAL A 241 -26.36 6.17 40.58
C VAL A 241 -27.26 5.28 39.73
N PHE A 242 -26.75 4.76 38.61
CA PHE A 242 -27.51 3.82 37.77
C PHE A 242 -27.84 2.51 38.50
N THR A 243 -26.90 1.98 39.30
CA THR A 243 -27.12 0.75 40.05
C THR A 243 -28.24 0.91 41.08
N ARG A 244 -28.28 2.04 41.82
CA ARG A 244 -29.38 2.32 42.77
C ARG A 244 -30.75 2.37 42.10
N GLU A 245 -30.86 3.07 40.97
CA GLU A 245 -32.11 3.14 40.21
C GLU A 245 -32.50 1.77 39.65
N TRP A 246 -31.52 0.99 39.18
CA TRP A 246 -31.75 -0.36 38.70
C TRP A 246 -32.23 -1.32 39.80
N GLU A 247 -31.62 -1.25 40.99
CA GLU A 247 -32.04 -2.03 42.16
C GLU A 247 -33.47 -1.68 42.58
N ALA A 248 -33.83 -0.38 42.53
CA ALA A 248 -35.19 0.06 42.81
C ALA A 248 -36.19 -0.53 41.80
N ILE A 249 -35.89 -0.52 40.50
CA ILE A 249 -36.75 -1.14 39.47
C ILE A 249 -36.85 -2.66 39.67
N MET A 250 -35.72 -3.33 39.91
CA MET A 250 -35.67 -4.79 40.14
C MET A 250 -36.48 -5.20 41.38
N SER A 251 -36.49 -4.38 42.43
CA SER A 251 -37.25 -4.65 43.66
C SER A 251 -38.77 -4.48 43.48
N ARG A 252 -39.20 -3.63 42.53
CA ARG A 252 -40.63 -3.37 42.27
C ARG A 252 -41.28 -4.48 41.46
N ASP A 253 -40.54 -5.09 40.54
CA ASP A 253 -41.10 -6.02 39.55
C ASP A 253 -40.13 -7.17 39.17
N PRO A 254 -39.81 -8.07 40.12
CA PRO A 254 -38.86 -9.16 39.89
C PRO A 254 -39.41 -10.25 38.97
N GLU A 255 -40.73 -10.43 38.91
CA GLU A 255 -41.38 -11.46 38.09
C GLU A 255 -41.30 -11.10 36.61
N THR A 256 -41.65 -9.86 36.24
CA THR A 256 -41.53 -9.38 34.86
C THR A 256 -40.07 -9.33 34.39
N LEU A 257 -39.12 -9.12 35.29
CA LEU A 257 -37.70 -9.23 34.95
C LEU A 257 -37.28 -10.66 34.60
N ARG A 258 -37.78 -11.67 35.34
CA ARG A 258 -37.54 -13.08 34.99
C ARG A 258 -38.18 -13.42 33.66
N LEU A 259 -39.41 -12.98 33.43
CA LEU A 259 -40.09 -13.13 32.15
C LEU A 259 -39.26 -12.56 30.99
N LEU A 260 -38.70 -11.34 31.16
CA LEU A 260 -37.81 -10.74 30.16
C LEU A 260 -36.55 -11.59 29.92
N GLN A 261 -35.94 -12.16 30.96
CA GLN A 261 -34.77 -13.03 30.81
C GLN A 261 -35.10 -14.31 30.05
N ASP A 262 -36.22 -14.94 30.39
CA ASP A 262 -36.65 -16.20 29.79
C ASP A 262 -37.00 -15.98 28.31
N ARG A 263 -37.75 -14.92 27.97
CA ARG A 263 -38.03 -14.53 26.57
C ARG A 263 -36.77 -14.31 25.75
N VAL A 264 -35.77 -13.62 26.30
CA VAL A 264 -34.51 -13.37 25.58
C VAL A 264 -33.73 -14.67 25.39
N ARG A 265 -33.70 -15.56 26.38
CA ARG A 265 -33.05 -16.88 26.28
C ARG A 265 -33.73 -17.79 25.28
N GLU A 266 -35.07 -17.83 25.28
CA GLU A 266 -35.87 -18.58 24.30
C GLU A 266 -35.53 -18.13 22.88
N HIS A 267 -35.50 -16.81 22.64
CA HIS A 267 -35.13 -16.29 21.32
C HIS A 267 -33.66 -16.58 20.95
N GLU A 268 -32.71 -16.42 21.87
CA GLU A 268 -31.30 -16.75 21.61
C GLU A 268 -31.10 -18.24 21.29
N ALA A 269 -31.83 -19.13 21.97
CA ALA A 269 -31.85 -20.56 21.69
C ALA A 269 -32.47 -20.86 20.31
N ALA A 270 -33.60 -20.23 19.97
CA ALA A 270 -34.26 -20.40 18.68
C ALA A 270 -33.39 -19.92 17.51
N VAL A 271 -32.74 -18.76 17.64
CA VAL A 271 -31.81 -18.23 16.63
C VAL A 271 -30.58 -19.14 16.50
N SER A 272 -30.06 -19.67 17.60
CA SER A 272 -28.90 -20.59 17.56
C SER A 272 -29.25 -21.89 16.84
N ALA A 273 -30.42 -22.48 17.14
CA ALA A 273 -30.93 -23.67 16.46
C ALA A 273 -31.14 -23.43 14.96
N HIS A 274 -31.73 -22.30 14.57
CA HIS A 274 -31.95 -21.97 13.16
C HIS A 274 -30.64 -21.72 12.40
N VAL A 275 -29.62 -21.16 13.05
CA VAL A 275 -28.28 -20.97 12.44
C VAL A 275 -27.55 -22.30 12.25
N GLU A 276 -27.73 -23.28 13.14
CA GLU A 276 -27.19 -24.63 12.98
C GLU A 276 -27.89 -25.38 11.83
N GLU A 277 -29.22 -25.30 11.74
CA GLU A 277 -30.03 -25.95 10.71
C GLU A 277 -29.78 -25.36 9.30
N VAL A 278 -29.79 -24.02 9.17
CA VAL A 278 -29.44 -23.34 7.90
C VAL A 278 -27.94 -23.48 7.59
N GLY A 279 -27.10 -23.72 8.60
CA GLY A 279 -25.67 -23.95 8.42
C GLY A 279 -25.34 -25.26 7.72
N GLU A 280 -26.15 -26.29 7.89
CA GLU A 280 -25.98 -27.58 7.19
C GLU A 280 -26.45 -27.50 5.72
N ASP A 281 -27.58 -26.85 5.45
CA ASP A 281 -28.15 -26.72 4.08
C ASP A 281 -27.51 -25.58 3.25
N ALA A 282 -27.17 -24.44 3.86
CA ALA A 282 -26.52 -23.33 3.15
C ALA A 282 -25.05 -23.60 2.82
N GLN A 283 -24.41 -24.55 3.50
CA GLN A 283 -23.06 -25.00 3.15
C GLN A 283 -23.08 -25.87 1.86
N GLU A 284 -24.24 -26.41 1.49
CA GLU A 284 -24.47 -27.10 0.22
C GLU A 284 -24.81 -26.12 -0.93
N VAL A 285 -25.53 -25.01 -0.65
CA VAL A 285 -25.90 -24.00 -1.66
C VAL A 285 -24.83 -22.91 -1.89
N VAL A 286 -24.09 -22.48 -0.85
CA VAL A 286 -23.07 -21.41 -0.96
C VAL A 286 -21.76 -21.92 -1.61
N ASN A 287 -21.49 -23.24 -1.56
CA ASN A 287 -20.34 -23.82 -2.25
C ASN A 287 -20.51 -23.92 -3.78
N VAL A 288 -21.71 -23.66 -4.32
CA VAL A 288 -22.02 -23.78 -5.76
C VAL A 288 -21.93 -22.44 -6.53
N SER A 289 -21.91 -21.27 -5.86
CA SER A 289 -21.99 -19.97 -6.56
C SER A 289 -20.82 -18.99 -6.36
N CYS A 290 -19.81 -19.31 -5.54
CA CYS A 290 -18.65 -18.41 -5.42
C CYS A 290 -17.31 -19.16 -5.28
N SER A 291 -16.82 -19.71 -6.40
CA SER A 291 -15.42 -20.09 -6.55
C SER A 291 -14.54 -18.84 -6.73
N CYS A 292 -14.42 -18.02 -5.69
CA CYS A 292 -13.39 -16.98 -5.60
C CYS A 292 -12.15 -17.56 -4.89
N ARG A 293 -11.15 -17.93 -5.70
CA ARG A 293 -9.86 -18.55 -5.31
C ARG A 293 -8.99 -17.69 -4.38
N THR A 294 -9.43 -16.49 -3.98
CA THR A 294 -8.70 -15.48 -3.20
C THR A 294 -8.94 -15.53 -1.69
N GLN A 295 -9.98 -16.22 -1.19
CA GLN A 295 -10.25 -16.32 0.25
C GLN A 295 -9.33 -17.29 1.00
N ARG A 296 -8.62 -18.20 0.33
CA ARG A 296 -7.69 -19.15 1.00
C ARG A 296 -6.40 -18.51 1.51
N VAL A 297 -5.94 -17.40 0.94
CA VAL A 297 -4.66 -16.78 1.34
C VAL A 297 -4.85 -15.79 2.50
N TYR A 298 -5.98 -15.06 2.54
CA TYR A 298 -6.33 -14.28 3.73
C TYR A 298 -6.71 -15.17 4.93
N LYS A 299 -7.21 -16.40 4.70
CA LYS A 299 -7.45 -17.39 5.77
C LYS A 299 -6.19 -17.89 6.46
N LEU A 300 -4.98 -17.76 5.88
CA LEU A 300 -3.74 -18.21 6.54
C LEU A 300 -3.20 -17.18 7.55
N VAL A 301 -3.47 -15.89 7.34
CA VAL A 301 -3.07 -14.81 8.27
C VAL A 301 -4.23 -14.42 9.20
N ALA A 302 -5.49 -14.55 8.76
CA ALA A 302 -6.69 -14.44 9.60
C ALA A 302 -7.08 -15.76 10.28
N GLY A 303 -6.33 -16.84 10.07
CA GLY A 303 -6.56 -18.18 10.63
C GLY A 303 -6.38 -18.25 12.15
N LEU A 304 -5.82 -17.21 12.77
CA LEU A 304 -5.77 -17.03 14.23
C LEU A 304 -6.98 -16.23 14.78
N SER A 305 -7.93 -15.82 13.93
CA SER A 305 -9.12 -15.05 14.30
C SER A 305 -10.47 -15.72 14.02
N HIS A 306 -10.49 -16.97 13.56
CA HIS A 306 -11.76 -17.71 13.42
C HIS A 306 -12.25 -18.17 14.80
N GLU A 307 -13.14 -17.38 15.38
CA GLU A 307 -14.08 -17.86 16.40
C GLU A 307 -15.00 -18.90 15.75
N ASN A 308 -15.06 -20.12 16.32
CA ASN A 308 -16.22 -21.01 16.20
C ASN A 308 -17.31 -20.58 17.21
N GLY A 309 -17.54 -19.26 17.35
CA GLY A 309 -18.49 -18.71 18.32
C GLY A 309 -19.10 -17.43 17.77
N ALA A 310 -20.34 -17.54 17.32
CA ALA A 310 -21.19 -16.48 16.75
C ALA A 310 -20.61 -15.79 15.50
N GLN A 311 -21.15 -16.12 14.32
CA GLN A 311 -20.94 -15.37 13.08
C GLN A 311 -21.10 -13.86 13.36
N SER A 312 -20.06 -13.06 13.10
CA SER A 312 -20.14 -11.63 13.40
C SER A 312 -21.22 -11.00 12.52
N ILE A 313 -22.28 -10.48 13.14
CA ILE A 313 -23.37 -9.81 12.44
C ILE A 313 -22.80 -8.61 11.66
N GLN A 314 -23.02 -8.62 10.34
CA GLN A 314 -22.58 -7.58 9.41
C GLN A 314 -23.77 -6.97 8.68
N GLN A 315 -23.65 -5.70 8.34
CA GLN A 315 -24.53 -4.99 7.43
C GLN A 315 -24.43 -5.60 6.05
N ARG A 316 -25.58 -5.92 5.45
CA ARG A 316 -25.69 -6.44 4.09
C ARG A 316 -26.64 -5.56 3.27
N SER A 317 -26.36 -5.51 1.98
CA SER A 317 -27.23 -4.97 0.94
C SER A 317 -27.64 -6.12 0.00
N ALA A 318 -28.55 -5.86 -0.93
CA ALA A 318 -28.85 -6.81 -2.01
C ALA A 318 -27.60 -7.25 -2.80
N LEU A 319 -26.54 -6.41 -2.82
CA LEU A 319 -25.28 -6.68 -3.51
C LEU A 319 -24.22 -7.39 -2.65
N GLY A 320 -24.54 -7.72 -1.39
CA GLY A 320 -23.59 -8.35 -0.44
C GLY A 320 -23.23 -7.45 0.75
N VAL A 321 -22.10 -7.75 1.41
CA VAL A 321 -21.63 -7.01 2.59
C VAL A 321 -21.33 -5.54 2.24
N VAL A 322 -21.76 -4.62 3.09
CA VAL A 322 -21.54 -3.18 2.88
C VAL A 322 -20.05 -2.86 3.01
N GLY A 323 -19.44 -2.31 1.97
CA GLY A 323 -17.98 -2.11 1.88
C GLY A 323 -17.46 -0.73 2.29
N SER A 324 -18.31 0.30 2.32
CA SER A 324 -17.92 1.68 2.66
C SER A 324 -18.92 2.38 3.57
N LEU A 325 -18.46 3.40 4.31
CA LEU A 325 -19.33 4.22 5.15
C LEU A 325 -20.33 5.02 4.32
N ASP A 326 -19.91 5.51 3.15
CA ASP A 326 -20.76 6.21 2.20
C ASP A 326 -21.92 5.29 1.73
N GLN A 327 -21.64 4.02 1.40
CA GLN A 327 -22.66 3.02 1.06
C GLN A 327 -23.58 2.74 2.25
N LEU A 328 -23.03 2.62 3.46
CA LEU A 328 -23.81 2.37 4.66
C LEU A 328 -24.82 3.49 4.93
N TYR A 329 -24.40 4.75 4.83
CA TYR A 329 -25.29 5.91 5.00
C TYR A 329 -26.30 6.03 3.87
N ALA A 330 -25.89 5.73 2.64
CA ALA A 330 -26.80 5.75 1.50
C ALA A 330 -27.95 4.75 1.69
N ILE A 331 -27.67 3.56 2.24
CA ILE A 331 -28.70 2.56 2.58
C ILE A 331 -29.50 3.01 3.80
N ALA A 332 -28.83 3.55 4.83
CA ALA A 332 -29.46 4.02 6.05
C ALA A 332 -30.55 5.07 5.77
N VAL A 333 -30.29 6.04 4.89
CA VAL A 333 -31.28 7.07 4.50
C VAL A 333 -32.56 6.45 3.91
N LEU A 334 -32.46 5.34 3.19
CA LEU A 334 -33.62 4.69 2.57
C LEU A 334 -34.43 3.87 3.56
N VAL A 335 -33.77 3.17 4.50
CA VAL A 335 -34.47 2.30 5.46
C VAL A 335 -35.00 3.06 6.68
N GLU A 336 -34.42 4.22 6.99
CA GLU A 336 -34.73 5.02 8.17
C GLU A 336 -36.22 5.37 8.28
N PRO A 337 -36.91 5.88 7.24
CA PRO A 337 -38.34 6.21 7.35
C PRO A 337 -39.23 4.98 7.60
N CYS A 338 -38.91 3.86 6.95
CA CYS A 338 -39.61 2.59 7.13
C CYS A 338 -39.45 2.08 8.56
N PHE A 339 -38.21 2.06 9.06
CA PHE A 339 -37.90 1.64 10.42
C PHE A 339 -38.53 2.56 11.47
N ARG A 340 -38.47 3.87 11.28
CA ARG A 340 -39.06 4.84 12.21
C ARG A 340 -40.57 4.67 12.32
N ARG A 341 -41.27 4.56 11.18
CA ARG A 341 -42.73 4.33 11.16
C ARG A 341 -43.09 3.05 11.91
N LYS A 342 -42.29 2.00 11.73
CA LYS A 342 -42.49 0.72 12.43
C LYS A 342 -42.27 0.86 13.94
N ALA A 343 -41.19 1.51 14.35
CA ALA A 343 -40.91 1.76 15.76
C ALA A 343 -41.99 2.64 16.44
N HIS A 344 -42.56 3.60 15.72
CA HIS A 344 -43.67 4.42 16.22
C HIS A 344 -44.93 3.58 16.45
N LYS A 345 -45.31 2.70 15.50
CA LYS A 345 -46.45 1.78 15.68
C LYS A 345 -46.24 0.85 16.88
N LEU A 346 -45.02 0.35 17.07
CA LEU A 346 -44.68 -0.48 18.23
C LEU A 346 -44.81 0.30 19.55
N ALA A 347 -44.31 1.54 19.58
CA ALA A 347 -44.43 2.41 20.75
C ALA A 347 -45.91 2.67 21.10
N GLU A 348 -46.73 3.03 20.11
CA GLU A 348 -48.16 3.24 20.31
C GLU A 348 -48.86 1.98 20.83
N GLY A 349 -48.58 0.83 20.22
CA GLY A 349 -49.20 -0.42 20.59
C GLY A 349 -48.86 -0.89 22.00
N ALA A 350 -47.64 -0.63 22.47
CA ALA A 350 -47.13 -1.10 23.76
C ALA A 350 -47.02 0.01 24.82
N ASN A 351 -47.83 1.08 24.69
CA ASN A 351 -47.85 2.16 25.68
C ASN A 351 -46.48 2.84 25.90
N GLY A 352 -45.64 2.82 24.87
CA GLY A 352 -44.30 3.39 24.87
C GLY A 352 -44.30 4.89 24.55
N MET A 353 -43.30 5.57 25.08
CA MET A 353 -43.05 6.99 24.86
C MET A 353 -41.79 7.22 24.04
N LEU A 354 -41.73 8.40 23.43
CA LEU A 354 -40.59 8.86 22.65
C LEU A 354 -39.93 10.02 23.40
N ALA A 355 -38.60 9.98 23.51
CA ALA A 355 -37.84 11.01 24.22
C ALA A 355 -37.59 12.22 23.31
N LEU A 356 -38.13 13.38 23.68
CA LEU A 356 -37.98 14.65 23.01
C LEU A 356 -37.01 15.56 23.77
N PRO A 357 -36.00 16.15 23.11
CA PRO A 357 -35.08 17.07 23.77
C PRO A 357 -35.76 18.41 24.06
N VAL A 358 -35.72 18.86 25.32
CA VAL A 358 -36.20 20.17 25.74
C VAL A 358 -35.14 21.23 25.44
N ALA A 359 -35.51 22.27 24.71
CA ALA A 359 -34.56 23.18 24.04
C ALA A 359 -33.70 24.07 24.97
N ALA A 360 -34.03 24.19 26.26
CA ALA A 360 -33.44 25.21 27.14
C ALA A 360 -32.48 24.67 28.22
N ASP A 361 -32.62 23.42 28.66
CA ASP A 361 -31.95 22.87 29.86
C ASP A 361 -31.24 21.53 29.64
N GLY A 362 -31.31 20.97 28.43
CA GLY A 362 -30.76 19.63 28.14
C GLY A 362 -31.56 18.49 28.77
N GLY A 363 -32.75 18.79 29.30
CA GLY A 363 -33.74 17.83 29.78
C GLY A 363 -34.37 17.04 28.63
N MET A 364 -35.00 15.92 28.98
CA MET A 364 -35.77 15.08 28.05
C MET A 364 -37.21 15.03 28.52
N GLU A 365 -38.12 15.40 27.63
CA GLU A 365 -39.55 15.19 27.78
C GLU A 365 -39.92 13.83 27.18
N TYR A 366 -40.85 13.12 27.79
CA TYR A 366 -41.29 11.80 27.34
C TYR A 366 -42.75 11.93 26.95
N VAL A 367 -43.04 11.82 25.66
CA VAL A 367 -44.38 12.05 25.12
C VAL A 367 -44.86 10.79 24.43
N ARG A 368 -46.13 10.44 24.63
CA ARG A 368 -46.75 9.33 23.92
C ARG A 368 -46.97 9.73 22.47
N LEU A 369 -46.95 8.77 21.54
CA LEU A 369 -47.06 9.11 20.12
C LEU A 369 -48.37 9.84 19.79
N GLN A 370 -49.47 9.43 20.43
CA GLN A 370 -50.80 10.05 20.24
C GLN A 370 -50.81 11.52 20.67
N GLU A 371 -50.30 11.81 21.87
CA GLU A 371 -50.13 13.17 22.39
C GLU A 371 -49.21 14.01 21.49
N ALA A 372 -48.14 13.41 20.97
CA ALA A 372 -47.17 14.11 20.15
C ALA A 372 -47.64 14.38 18.71
N GLN A 373 -48.67 13.66 18.23
CA GLN A 373 -49.30 13.93 16.93
C GLN A 373 -50.21 15.17 16.99
N GLU A 374 -50.77 15.46 18.18
CA GLU A 374 -51.60 16.64 18.43
C GLU A 374 -50.76 17.92 18.58
N ASP A 375 -49.55 17.83 19.12
CA ASP A 375 -48.61 18.96 19.19
C ASP A 375 -47.73 19.06 17.93
N ALA A 376 -47.96 20.09 17.11
CA ALA A 376 -47.18 20.38 15.91
C ALA A 376 -45.67 20.52 16.18
N ARG A 377 -45.27 20.99 17.37
CA ARG A 377 -43.86 21.11 17.77
C ARG A 377 -43.26 19.74 18.04
N ALA A 378 -43.93 18.92 18.87
CA ALA A 378 -43.51 17.55 19.16
C ALA A 378 -43.44 16.71 17.88
N ARG A 379 -44.43 16.83 16.99
CA ARG A 379 -44.45 16.17 15.68
C ARG A 379 -43.24 16.52 14.81
N LYS A 380 -42.91 17.81 14.69
CA LYS A 380 -41.73 18.26 13.94
C LYS A 380 -40.42 17.73 14.55
N GLN A 381 -40.34 17.64 15.88
CA GLN A 381 -39.18 17.07 16.56
C GLN A 381 -39.08 15.54 16.38
N LEU A 382 -40.21 14.82 16.39
CA LEU A 382 -40.30 13.40 16.05
C LEU A 382 -39.88 13.10 14.62
N GLU A 383 -40.25 13.98 13.69
CA GLU A 383 -39.83 13.90 12.28
C GLU A 383 -38.33 14.18 12.10
N SER A 384 -37.67 14.81 13.08
CA SER A 384 -36.26 15.19 13.03
C SER A 384 -35.28 14.15 13.62
N ALA A 385 -35.77 13.01 14.11
CA ALA A 385 -34.93 11.95 14.68
C ALA A 385 -33.90 11.44 13.66
N GLY A 386 -32.70 12.00 13.72
CA GLY A 386 -31.70 11.86 12.66
C GLY A 386 -30.88 10.58 12.73
N LEU A 387 -30.35 10.20 11.57
CA LEU A 387 -29.25 9.24 11.46
C LEU A 387 -28.12 9.58 12.44
N LYS A 388 -27.35 8.58 12.84
CA LYS A 388 -26.09 8.83 13.53
C LYS A 388 -25.28 9.86 12.75
N THR A 389 -24.60 10.78 13.43
CA THR A 389 -23.74 11.75 12.74
C THR A 389 -22.52 11.04 12.16
N ALA A 390 -22.08 11.46 10.98
CA ALA A 390 -20.93 10.87 10.28
C ALA A 390 -19.69 10.79 11.19
N SER A 391 -19.33 11.87 11.88
CA SER A 391 -18.21 11.91 12.83
C SER A 391 -18.34 10.86 13.94
N ARG A 392 -19.56 10.62 14.43
CA ARG A 392 -19.81 9.62 15.47
C ARG A 392 -19.77 8.20 14.92
N ALA A 393 -20.21 7.99 13.69
CA ALA A 393 -20.07 6.71 13.00
C ALA A 393 -18.61 6.39 12.74
N ILE A 394 -17.83 7.35 12.23
CA ILE A 394 -16.38 7.25 12.03
C ILE A 394 -15.69 6.84 13.33
N GLU A 395 -15.92 7.56 14.42
CA GLU A 395 -15.33 7.25 15.72
C GLU A 395 -15.66 5.82 16.16
N LYS A 396 -16.92 5.38 15.98
CA LYS A 396 -17.32 4.00 16.30
C LYS A 396 -16.69 2.97 15.37
N ILE A 397 -16.55 3.27 14.09
CA ILE A 397 -15.97 2.35 13.12
C ILE A 397 -14.51 2.10 13.48
N LEU A 398 -13.77 3.17 13.77
CA LEU A 398 -12.37 3.10 14.17
C LEU A 398 -12.19 2.38 15.52
N SER A 399 -12.98 2.77 16.53
CA SER A 399 -12.80 2.26 17.90
C SER A 399 -13.49 0.92 18.19
N LEU A 400 -14.65 0.64 17.58
CA LEU A 400 -15.48 -0.52 17.93
C LEU A 400 -15.55 -1.56 16.80
N CYS A 401 -15.38 -1.12 15.55
CA CYS A 401 -15.50 -1.97 14.38
C CYS A 401 -14.15 -2.30 13.72
N GLN A 402 -13.03 -1.84 14.29
CA GLN A 402 -11.67 -2.07 13.77
C GLN A 402 -11.49 -1.58 12.32
N GLY A 403 -12.14 -0.46 11.98
CA GLY A 403 -12.13 0.08 10.62
C GLY A 403 -13.14 -0.57 9.67
N ASP A 404 -13.78 -1.68 10.04
CA ASP A 404 -14.78 -2.36 9.21
C ASP A 404 -16.14 -1.66 9.32
N THR A 405 -16.53 -0.96 8.26
CA THR A 405 -17.79 -0.20 8.17
C THR A 405 -19.01 -1.11 8.26
N SER A 406 -18.92 -2.36 7.79
CA SER A 406 -20.02 -3.32 7.79
C SER A 406 -20.47 -3.72 9.19
N ARG A 407 -19.61 -3.55 10.21
CA ARG A 407 -19.92 -3.90 11.60
C ARG A 407 -20.60 -2.78 12.37
N LEU A 408 -20.86 -1.63 11.74
CA LEU A 408 -21.60 -0.54 12.37
C LEU A 408 -23.12 -0.77 12.22
N LEU A 409 -23.73 -1.30 13.28
CA LEU A 409 -25.13 -1.73 13.28
C LEU A 409 -26.14 -0.65 13.69
N ASP A 410 -25.67 0.54 14.10
CA ASP A 410 -26.54 1.55 14.71
C ASP A 410 -26.53 2.89 13.98
N VAL A 411 -26.37 2.90 12.66
CA VAL A 411 -26.49 4.12 11.85
C VAL A 411 -27.93 4.63 11.90
N VAL A 412 -28.88 3.75 11.60
CA VAL A 412 -30.30 3.92 11.86
C VAL A 412 -30.61 3.39 13.25
N ARG A 413 -31.24 4.20 14.10
CA ARG A 413 -31.56 3.79 15.47
C ARG A 413 -32.74 4.55 16.03
N GLN A 414 -33.52 3.89 16.88
CA GLN A 414 -34.66 4.47 17.59
C GLN A 414 -34.68 3.98 19.04
N CYS A 415 -35.21 4.79 19.95
CA CYS A 415 -35.40 4.42 21.35
C CYS A 415 -36.88 4.58 21.72
N ILE A 416 -37.47 3.54 22.28
CA ILE A 416 -38.80 3.57 22.89
C ILE A 416 -38.57 3.48 24.41
N VAL A 417 -39.23 4.36 25.15
CA VAL A 417 -39.05 4.49 26.60
C VAL A 417 -40.35 4.18 27.31
N PHE A 418 -40.29 3.36 28.36
CA PHE A 418 -41.45 2.86 29.08
C PHE A 418 -41.42 3.28 30.55
N GLU A 419 -42.58 3.55 31.13
CA GLU A 419 -42.70 3.83 32.57
C GLU A 419 -42.57 2.55 33.39
N ARG A 420 -43.20 1.47 32.89
CA ARG A 420 -43.26 0.16 33.56
C ARG A 420 -42.44 -0.87 32.79
N LEU A 421 -41.87 -1.83 33.53
CA LEU A 421 -41.14 -2.94 32.93
C LEU A 421 -42.06 -3.86 32.12
N GLN A 422 -43.32 -4.01 32.56
CA GLN A 422 -44.33 -4.79 31.84
C GLN A 422 -44.58 -4.27 30.41
N ASP A 423 -44.79 -2.97 30.24
CA ASP A 423 -45.03 -2.36 28.91
C ASP A 423 -43.82 -2.59 27.97
N LEU A 424 -42.60 -2.63 28.53
CA LEU A 424 -41.39 -2.98 27.77
C LEU A 424 -41.39 -4.44 27.31
N CYS A 425 -41.79 -5.38 28.17
CA CYS A 425 -41.93 -6.79 27.83
C CYS A 425 -43.02 -7.01 26.78
N ASP A 426 -44.17 -6.34 26.91
CA ASP A 426 -45.25 -6.39 25.93
C ASP A 426 -44.78 -5.86 24.56
N CYS A 427 -43.95 -4.81 24.55
CA CYS A 427 -43.32 -4.32 23.32
C CYS A 427 -42.33 -5.34 22.73
N LEU A 428 -41.55 -6.03 23.56
CA LEU A 428 -40.60 -7.03 23.11
C LEU A 428 -41.32 -8.21 22.44
N ASP A 429 -42.38 -8.72 23.06
CA ASP A 429 -43.19 -9.81 22.53
C ASP A 429 -43.78 -9.40 21.17
N ARG A 430 -44.33 -8.19 21.05
CA ARG A 430 -44.80 -7.65 19.77
C ARG A 430 -43.73 -7.55 18.70
N ILE A 431 -42.49 -7.22 19.05
CA ILE A 431 -41.37 -7.17 18.09
C ILE A 431 -41.00 -8.58 17.63
N LEU A 432 -41.01 -9.56 18.53
CA LEU A 432 -40.67 -10.95 18.24
C LEU A 432 -41.74 -11.62 17.35
N GLU A 433 -43.00 -11.22 17.50
CA GLU A 433 -44.13 -11.73 16.72
C GLU A 433 -44.33 -11.00 15.38
N ASP A 434 -43.64 -9.89 15.14
CA ASP A 434 -43.86 -9.05 13.95
C ASP A 434 -43.17 -9.62 12.70
N PRO A 435 -43.92 -10.04 11.66
CA PRO A 435 -43.33 -10.65 10.47
C PRO A 435 -42.51 -9.68 9.62
N GLU A 436 -42.67 -8.37 9.80
CA GLU A 436 -41.87 -7.36 9.08
C GLU A 436 -40.53 -7.08 9.78
N LEU A 437 -40.30 -7.63 10.97
CA LEU A 437 -39.08 -7.43 11.75
C LEU A 437 -38.34 -8.74 11.96
N VAL A 438 -37.13 -8.82 11.42
CA VAL A 438 -36.22 -9.95 11.68
C VAL A 438 -35.23 -9.54 12.75
N VAL A 439 -35.37 -10.09 13.95
CA VAL A 439 -34.46 -9.82 15.07
C VAL A 439 -33.16 -10.61 14.88
N MET A 440 -32.07 -9.88 14.66
CA MET A 440 -30.75 -10.47 14.43
C MET A 440 -29.99 -10.74 15.73
N ARG A 441 -30.23 -9.90 16.74
CA ARG A 441 -29.58 -9.99 18.05
C ARG A 441 -30.32 -9.18 19.08
N ILE A 442 -30.49 -9.76 20.27
CA ILE A 442 -30.90 -9.05 21.47
C ILE A 442 -29.68 -8.90 22.39
N LYS A 443 -29.60 -7.76 23.07
CA LYS A 443 -28.63 -7.53 24.14
C LYS A 443 -29.39 -6.98 25.34
N ASN A 444 -29.77 -7.89 26.23
CA ASN A 444 -30.41 -7.56 27.48
C ASN A 444 -29.38 -7.04 28.49
N ARG A 445 -29.34 -5.73 28.75
CA ARG A 445 -28.49 -5.14 29.80
C ARG A 445 -29.26 -4.89 31.09
N LEU A 446 -30.56 -5.16 31.10
CA LEU A 446 -31.37 -5.25 32.30
C LEU A 446 -31.15 -6.58 33.01
N ASP A 447 -30.48 -7.57 32.40
CA ASP A 447 -30.11 -8.79 33.11
C ASP A 447 -29.24 -8.47 34.36
N PRO A 448 -29.57 -8.98 35.56
CA PRO A 448 -28.76 -8.81 36.77
C PRO A 448 -27.31 -9.28 36.62
N SER A 449 -27.07 -10.31 35.80
CA SER A 449 -25.72 -10.82 35.48
C SER A 449 -24.93 -9.92 34.54
N TYR A 450 -25.57 -8.93 33.90
CA TYR A 450 -24.90 -8.00 33.00
C TYR A 450 -23.87 -7.13 33.74
N ASN A 451 -22.61 -7.19 33.31
CA ASN A 451 -21.54 -6.38 33.87
C ASN A 451 -21.68 -4.89 33.48
N SER A 452 -22.36 -4.13 34.34
CA SER A 452 -22.60 -2.70 34.19
C SER A 452 -21.34 -1.83 34.16
N ARG A 453 -20.18 -2.34 34.62
CA ARG A 453 -18.89 -1.62 34.50
C ARG A 453 -18.56 -1.29 33.04
N THR A 454 -18.96 -2.15 32.11
CA THR A 454 -18.68 -1.96 30.68
C THR A 454 -19.50 -0.84 30.02
N THR A 455 -20.59 -0.41 30.67
CA THR A 455 -21.49 0.66 30.20
C THR A 455 -21.53 1.87 31.12
N GLY A 456 -20.69 1.90 32.15
CA GLY A 456 -20.71 2.95 33.18
C GLY A 456 -22.03 3.00 33.95
N GLY A 457 -22.65 1.84 34.19
CA GLY A 457 -23.94 1.72 34.86
C GLY A 457 -25.15 1.70 33.94
N TYR A 458 -25.05 2.19 32.70
CA TYR A 458 -26.20 2.27 31.79
C TYR A 458 -26.78 0.89 31.43
N ARG A 459 -28.12 0.77 31.50
CA ARG A 459 -28.89 -0.45 31.22
C ARG A 459 -30.10 -0.16 30.32
N ASP A 460 -30.34 -1.05 29.37
CA ASP A 460 -31.41 -1.06 28.38
C ASP A 460 -31.50 -2.45 27.73
N VAL A 461 -32.58 -2.72 26.99
CA VAL A 461 -32.63 -3.83 26.03
C VAL A 461 -32.31 -3.25 24.65
N VAL A 462 -31.27 -3.76 24.01
CA VAL A 462 -30.87 -3.31 22.66
C VAL A 462 -31.06 -4.44 21.68
N MET A 463 -31.84 -4.17 20.62
CA MET A 463 -32.11 -5.12 19.56
C MET A 463 -31.48 -4.60 18.25
N ASN A 464 -30.86 -5.50 17.51
CA ASN A 464 -30.48 -5.26 16.12
C ASN A 464 -31.52 -5.96 15.25
N VAL A 465 -32.28 -5.21 14.47
CA VAL A 465 -33.40 -5.73 13.68
C VAL A 465 -33.24 -5.37 12.20
N ARG A 466 -33.73 -6.22 11.31
CA ARG A 466 -33.93 -5.88 9.90
C ARG A 466 -35.40 -5.60 9.65
N VAL A 467 -35.68 -4.56 8.89
CA VAL A 467 -37.04 -4.27 8.43
C VAL A 467 -37.21 -4.91 7.06
N VAL A 468 -38.09 -5.90 6.98
CA VAL A 468 -38.32 -6.72 5.78
C VAL A 468 -39.76 -6.53 5.32
N THR A 469 -40.07 -5.31 4.90
CA THR A 469 -41.29 -4.97 4.17
C THR A 469 -41.08 -5.17 2.66
N GLU A 470 -42.17 -5.28 1.90
CA GLU A 470 -42.15 -5.25 0.43
C GLU A 470 -41.36 -4.04 -0.09
N ARG A 471 -41.65 -2.85 0.45
CA ARG A 471 -40.95 -1.62 0.08
C ARG A 471 -39.44 -1.68 0.31
N THR A 472 -38.99 -2.24 1.43
CA THR A 472 -37.55 -2.40 1.69
C THR A 472 -36.88 -3.44 0.80
N ARG A 473 -37.63 -4.43 0.27
CA ARG A 473 -37.15 -5.39 -0.72
C ARG A 473 -37.00 -4.74 -2.09
N GLU A 474 -38.01 -3.99 -2.55
CA GLU A 474 -37.96 -3.20 -3.80
C GLU A 474 -36.75 -2.26 -3.85
N LEU A 475 -36.49 -1.57 -2.73
CA LEU A 475 -35.37 -0.64 -2.62
C LEU A 475 -34.01 -1.35 -2.47
N GLY A 476 -33.99 -2.69 -2.35
CA GLY A 476 -32.77 -3.48 -2.15
C GLY A 476 -32.07 -3.25 -0.81
N VAL A 477 -32.80 -2.75 0.20
CA VAL A 477 -32.26 -2.34 1.52
C VAL A 477 -32.73 -3.22 2.69
N ALA A 478 -33.54 -4.26 2.44
CA ALA A 478 -34.03 -5.18 3.47
C ALA A 478 -32.93 -5.89 4.29
N GLY A 479 -31.68 -5.91 3.78
CA GLY A 479 -30.52 -6.44 4.49
C GLY A 479 -29.95 -5.50 5.58
N HIS A 480 -30.35 -4.23 5.61
CA HIS A 480 -29.81 -3.23 6.55
C HIS A 480 -30.31 -3.49 7.96
N ILE A 481 -29.38 -3.40 8.91
CA ILE A 481 -29.62 -3.63 10.33
C ILE A 481 -29.80 -2.27 11.01
N CYS A 482 -30.91 -2.14 11.73
CA CYS A 482 -31.28 -0.99 12.53
C CYS A 482 -31.16 -1.33 14.03
N GLU A 483 -30.77 -0.36 14.87
CA GLU A 483 -30.70 -0.54 16.33
C GLU A 483 -31.97 -0.01 17.00
N LEU A 484 -32.80 -0.89 17.57
CA LEU A 484 -33.95 -0.51 18.39
C LEU A 484 -33.57 -0.66 19.87
N ARG A 485 -33.85 0.36 20.68
CA ARG A 485 -33.60 0.35 22.13
C ARG A 485 -34.90 0.45 22.89
N LEU A 486 -35.04 -0.39 23.90
CA LEU A 486 -36.13 -0.35 24.86
C LEU A 486 -35.54 0.03 26.22
N SER A 487 -36.01 1.10 26.82
CA SER A 487 -35.47 1.64 28.06
C SER A 487 -36.58 1.99 29.05
N ILE A 488 -36.26 2.01 30.35
CA ILE A 488 -37.17 2.46 31.40
C ILE A 488 -36.91 3.94 31.69
N VAL A 489 -37.95 4.75 31.86
CA VAL A 489 -37.86 6.21 32.09
C VAL A 489 -36.85 6.55 33.19
N GLY A 490 -36.91 5.86 34.34
CA GLY A 490 -35.99 6.10 35.46
C GLY A 490 -34.51 6.00 35.07
N LEU A 491 -34.15 4.96 34.32
CA LEU A 491 -32.78 4.75 33.82
C LEU A 491 -32.43 5.69 32.66
N HIS A 492 -33.36 5.95 31.74
CA HIS A 492 -33.12 6.82 30.59
C HIS A 492 -32.92 8.29 31.02
N ARG A 493 -33.63 8.76 32.05
CA ARG A 493 -33.45 10.10 32.64
C ARG A 493 -32.04 10.32 33.17
N LEU A 494 -31.37 9.27 33.66
CA LEU A 494 -29.98 9.36 34.12
C LEU A 494 -28.97 9.55 32.97
N CYS A 495 -29.39 9.41 31.70
CA CYS A 495 -28.54 9.52 30.52
C CYS A 495 -28.35 10.97 30.05
N THR A 496 -27.87 11.84 30.94
CA THR A 496 -27.59 13.23 30.59
C THR A 496 -26.50 13.34 29.51
N PRO A 497 -26.50 14.42 28.69
CA PRO A 497 -25.43 14.66 27.71
C PRO A 497 -24.03 14.63 28.33
N GLU A 498 -23.89 15.17 29.55
CA GLU A 498 -22.62 15.22 30.31
C GLU A 498 -22.11 13.83 30.70
N ARG A 499 -22.96 13.00 31.30
CA ARG A 499 -22.61 11.61 31.65
C ARG A 499 -22.29 10.81 30.39
N ARG A 500 -23.04 11.02 29.31
CA ARG A 500 -22.74 10.42 28.00
C ARG A 500 -21.38 10.87 27.48
N LEU A 501 -20.98 12.14 27.65
CA LEU A 501 -19.68 12.64 27.24
C LEU A 501 -18.54 12.09 28.11
N ARG A 502 -18.72 12.04 29.44
CA ARG A 502 -17.77 11.40 30.37
C ARG A 502 -17.54 9.94 30.02
N TYR A 503 -18.63 9.16 29.92
CA TYR A 503 -18.57 7.77 29.51
C TYR A 503 -17.88 7.59 28.16
N ARG A 504 -18.12 8.46 27.16
CA ARG A 504 -17.44 8.40 25.86
C ARG A 504 -15.92 8.54 25.97
N LYS A 505 -15.42 9.53 26.72
CA LYS A 505 -13.98 9.74 26.92
C LYS A 505 -13.32 8.51 27.56
N LEU A 506 -14.04 7.87 28.48
CA LEU A 506 -13.54 6.76 29.30
C LEU A 506 -13.67 5.39 28.64
N LYS A 507 -14.72 5.21 27.82
CA LYS A 507 -15.03 3.96 27.13
C LYS A 507 -13.90 3.48 26.24
N HIS A 508 -13.19 4.40 25.59
CA HIS A 508 -12.06 4.07 24.74
C HIS A 508 -10.91 3.49 25.58
N MET A 509 -10.53 4.16 26.67
CA MET A 509 -9.49 3.68 27.59
C MET A 509 -9.81 2.30 28.20
N LEU A 510 -11.06 2.08 28.63
CA LEU A 510 -11.47 0.80 29.22
C LEU A 510 -11.60 -0.33 28.20
N ARG A 511 -11.94 -0.03 26.94
CA ARG A 511 -12.06 -1.06 25.90
C ARG A 511 -10.70 -1.57 25.44
N ASP A 512 -9.70 -0.71 25.33
CA ASP A 512 -8.35 -1.12 24.91
C ASP A 512 -7.75 -2.11 25.93
N GLN A 513 -8.04 -1.95 27.22
CA GLN A 513 -7.71 -2.92 28.26
C GLN A 513 -8.41 -4.29 28.05
N GLY A 514 -9.69 -4.28 27.70
CA GLY A 514 -10.45 -5.50 27.41
C GLY A 514 -10.07 -6.18 26.08
N VAL A 515 -9.53 -5.44 25.11
CA VAL A 515 -8.90 -6.01 23.91
C VAL A 515 -7.59 -6.70 24.30
N TRP A 516 -6.78 -6.05 25.14
CA TRP A 516 -5.54 -6.61 25.66
C TRP A 516 -5.76 -7.93 26.42
N GLN A 517 -6.72 -7.96 27.36
CA GLN A 517 -7.07 -9.17 28.13
C GLN A 517 -7.59 -10.31 27.25
N ARG A 518 -8.32 -9.99 26.17
CA ARG A 518 -8.81 -11.01 25.22
C ARG A 518 -7.70 -11.55 24.33
N LEU A 519 -6.74 -10.72 23.94
CA LEU A 519 -5.59 -11.16 23.14
C LEU A 519 -4.66 -12.06 23.97
N THR A 520 -4.42 -11.73 25.25
CA THR A 520 -3.62 -12.58 26.14
C THR A 520 -4.32 -13.91 26.46
N SER A 521 -5.63 -13.90 26.73
CA SER A 521 -6.39 -15.14 26.98
C SER A 521 -6.53 -16.03 25.74
N ARG A 522 -6.49 -15.46 24.53
CA ARG A 522 -6.49 -16.24 23.28
C ARG A 522 -5.15 -16.90 23.02
N ARG A 523 -4.04 -16.24 23.35
CA ARG A 523 -2.69 -16.78 23.08
C ARG A 523 -2.41 -18.06 23.89
N SER A 524 -2.86 -18.12 25.15
CA SER A 524 -2.75 -19.34 25.96
C SER A 524 -3.59 -20.51 25.43
N LYS A 525 -4.70 -20.24 24.71
CA LYS A 525 -5.53 -21.28 24.07
C LYS A 525 -5.01 -21.71 22.69
N ALA A 526 -4.47 -20.78 21.89
CA ALA A 526 -3.93 -21.07 20.56
C ALA A 526 -2.66 -21.95 20.61
N GLU A 527 -1.86 -21.81 21.67
CA GLU A 527 -0.69 -22.66 21.95
C GLU A 527 -1.07 -24.13 22.18
N LEU A 528 -2.30 -24.39 22.65
CA LEU A 528 -2.84 -25.73 22.87
C LEU A 528 -3.37 -26.38 21.58
N VAL A 529 -3.89 -25.59 20.64
CA VAL A 529 -4.51 -26.06 19.38
C VAL A 529 -3.48 -26.32 18.28
N MET A 530 -2.37 -25.57 18.26
CA MET A 530 -1.30 -25.79 17.26
C MET A 530 -0.61 -27.16 17.40
N LYS A 531 -0.77 -27.86 18.53
CA LYS A 531 -0.25 -29.23 18.72
C LYS A 531 -1.03 -30.32 17.98
N THR A 532 -2.23 -30.05 17.44
CA THR A 532 -3.17 -31.12 17.06
C THR A 532 -3.54 -31.21 15.56
N SER A 533 -3.30 -30.19 14.72
CA SER A 533 -3.94 -30.10 13.38
C SER A 533 -3.11 -30.50 12.15
N VAL A 534 -1.92 -31.11 12.29
CA VAL A 534 -1.06 -31.40 11.12
C VAL A 534 -1.48 -32.67 10.33
N SER A 535 -2.38 -33.53 10.84
CA SER A 535 -2.74 -34.79 10.17
C SER A 535 -3.95 -34.74 9.21
N SER A 536 -4.84 -33.75 9.30
CA SER A 536 -6.16 -33.77 8.64
C SER A 536 -6.19 -33.22 7.19
N ILE A 537 -5.15 -32.49 6.76
CA ILE A 537 -5.18 -31.72 5.50
C ILE A 537 -4.93 -32.58 4.25
N GLN A 538 -4.38 -33.79 4.41
CA GLN A 538 -4.01 -34.65 3.27
C GLN A 538 -5.23 -35.36 2.63
N GLU A 539 -6.26 -35.74 3.40
CA GLU A 539 -7.42 -36.52 2.91
C GLU A 539 -8.43 -35.70 2.07
N SER A 540 -8.41 -34.37 2.17
CA SER A 540 -9.37 -33.51 1.46
C SER A 540 -8.96 -33.21 0.01
N ILE A 541 -7.72 -33.52 -0.38
CA ILE A 541 -7.18 -33.18 -1.70
C ILE A 541 -7.58 -34.25 -2.74
N ASP A 542 -7.73 -35.51 -2.34
CA ASP A 542 -8.01 -36.62 -3.26
C ASP A 542 -9.47 -36.68 -3.73
N ARG A 543 -10.42 -36.14 -2.95
CA ARG A 543 -11.86 -36.18 -3.28
C ARG A 543 -12.30 -35.13 -4.31
N VAL A 544 -11.50 -34.09 -4.52
CA VAL A 544 -11.84 -32.95 -5.39
C VAL A 544 -11.52 -33.23 -6.87
N SER A 545 -10.62 -34.16 -7.14
CA SER A 545 -10.15 -34.49 -8.49
C SER A 545 -11.18 -35.30 -9.31
N ALA A 546 -12.15 -35.95 -8.67
CA ALA A 546 -13.08 -36.87 -9.31
C ALA A 546 -14.40 -36.24 -9.83
N ARG A 547 -14.71 -34.99 -9.49
CA ARG A 547 -16.06 -34.39 -9.71
C ARG A 547 -16.15 -33.32 -10.80
N LEU A 548 -15.12 -33.15 -11.63
CA LEU A 548 -15.02 -32.03 -12.58
C LEU A 548 -15.44 -32.34 -14.04
N LEU A 549 -16.27 -33.36 -14.29
CA LEU A 549 -16.63 -33.77 -15.66
C LEU A 549 -18.12 -33.74 -16.02
N GLU A 550 -19.00 -33.20 -15.17
CA GLU A 550 -20.44 -33.33 -15.38
C GLU A 550 -21.25 -32.12 -14.88
N LYS A 551 -21.40 -31.06 -15.70
CA LYS A 551 -22.54 -30.12 -15.66
C LYS A 551 -22.39 -29.00 -16.69
N ASP A 552 -23.08 -29.12 -17.83
CA ASP A 552 -23.23 -28.04 -18.82
C ASP A 552 -24.62 -28.03 -19.49
N LYS A 553 -25.67 -28.39 -18.74
CA LYS A 553 -27.07 -28.28 -19.19
C LYS A 553 -27.94 -27.75 -18.05
N LEU A 554 -28.84 -26.82 -18.37
CA LEU A 554 -29.83 -26.13 -17.53
C LEU A 554 -29.41 -24.77 -16.97
N MET A 555 -29.84 -23.68 -17.63
CA MET A 555 -30.85 -22.75 -17.09
C MET A 555 -31.14 -21.63 -18.13
N GLY A 556 -32.42 -21.46 -18.48
CA GLY A 556 -32.98 -20.37 -19.28
C GLY A 556 -34.40 -20.02 -18.81
N SER A 557 -34.75 -18.73 -18.98
CA SER A 557 -36.05 -18.01 -18.83
C SER A 557 -36.71 -18.05 -17.43
N ASP A 558 -37.51 -17.10 -16.92
CA ASP A 558 -38.26 -15.92 -17.39
C ASP A 558 -38.45 -14.93 -16.20
N VAL A 559 -38.90 -13.69 -16.47
CA VAL A 559 -39.98 -12.94 -15.78
C VAL A 559 -39.89 -11.43 -16.07
N GLN A 560 -40.97 -10.91 -16.68
CA GLN A 560 -41.31 -9.50 -16.94
C GLN A 560 -42.31 -9.00 -15.88
N GLU A 561 -42.07 -7.82 -15.30
CA GLU A 561 -42.85 -6.56 -15.33
C GLU A 561 -44.33 -6.59 -14.90
N GLU A 562 -44.63 -5.88 -13.79
CA GLU A 562 -45.82 -5.04 -13.63
C GLU A 562 -45.59 -4.00 -12.51
N GLY A 563 -46.06 -2.75 -12.70
CA GLY A 563 -46.24 -1.77 -11.61
C GLY A 563 -45.53 -0.41 -11.73
N GLN A 564 -45.95 0.45 -12.67
CA GLN A 564 -45.73 1.90 -12.59
C GLN A 564 -47.05 2.61 -12.26
N GLN A 565 -47.11 3.30 -11.12
CA GLN A 565 -47.63 4.67 -10.95
C GLN A 565 -48.01 4.96 -9.49
N GLN A 566 -47.06 5.53 -8.73
CA GLN A 566 -47.21 6.66 -7.79
C GLN A 566 -45.91 6.83 -6.98
N ASP A 567 -45.65 8.05 -6.48
CA ASP A 567 -44.48 8.48 -5.68
C ASP A 567 -43.20 8.90 -6.43
N GLY A 568 -43.33 9.84 -7.37
CA GLY A 568 -42.20 10.44 -8.10
C GLY A 568 -41.38 11.51 -7.36
N CYS A 569 -41.83 12.06 -6.22
CA CYS A 569 -41.23 13.29 -5.68
C CYS A 569 -40.02 13.06 -4.74
N PHE A 570 -40.01 12.02 -3.90
CA PHE A 570 -38.94 11.82 -2.90
C PHE A 570 -37.78 10.94 -3.37
N LEU A 571 -38.06 9.98 -4.26
CA LEU A 571 -37.08 9.08 -4.89
C LEU A 571 -36.07 9.88 -5.75
N ASP A 572 -36.57 10.94 -6.39
CA ASP A 572 -35.81 11.82 -7.27
C ASP A 572 -34.75 12.64 -6.53
N TRP A 573 -35.09 13.13 -5.32
CA TRP A 573 -34.19 13.92 -4.50
C TRP A 573 -33.03 13.11 -3.87
N THR A 574 -33.30 11.87 -3.45
CA THR A 574 -32.29 11.00 -2.82
C THR A 574 -31.31 10.39 -3.82
N LEU A 575 -31.78 10.09 -5.03
CA LEU A 575 -30.94 9.61 -6.13
C LEU A 575 -30.08 10.72 -6.75
N LYS A 576 -30.59 11.97 -6.78
CA LYS A 576 -29.84 13.20 -7.12
C LYS A 576 -28.59 13.40 -6.25
N LEU A 577 -28.63 13.01 -4.97
CA LEU A 577 -27.45 13.04 -4.09
C LEU A 577 -26.41 11.97 -4.46
N ARG A 578 -26.82 10.75 -4.84
CA ARG A 578 -25.89 9.65 -5.19
C ARG A 578 -25.13 9.88 -6.50
N GLY A 579 -25.72 10.54 -7.50
CA GLY A 579 -25.00 10.97 -8.72
C GLY A 579 -23.87 11.99 -8.44
N ARG A 580 -23.96 12.70 -7.31
CA ARG A 580 -22.99 13.71 -6.85
C ARG A 580 -21.87 13.11 -5.98
N TYR A 581 -22.10 11.97 -5.32
CA TYR A 581 -21.15 11.30 -4.44
C TYR A 581 -20.77 9.90 -4.96
N PRO A 582 -19.53 9.74 -5.47
CA PRO A 582 -18.81 8.48 -5.63
C PRO A 582 -19.05 7.38 -4.60
N GLY A 583 -18.98 6.14 -5.08
CA GLY A 583 -18.96 4.92 -4.27
C GLY A 583 -17.57 4.27 -4.33
N GLY A 584 -17.40 3.11 -3.69
CA GLY A 584 -16.11 2.42 -3.62
C GLY A 584 -16.11 0.97 -4.14
N ILE A 585 -17.26 0.40 -4.47
CA ILE A 585 -17.37 -1.04 -4.79
C ILE A 585 -16.81 -1.32 -6.19
N MET A 586 -17.24 -0.54 -7.19
CA MET A 586 -16.74 -0.70 -8.55
C MET A 586 -15.28 -0.26 -8.65
N ASP A 587 -14.85 0.71 -7.84
CA ASP A 587 -13.44 1.10 -7.73
C ASP A 587 -12.57 0.02 -7.07
N GLU A 588 -13.09 -0.71 -6.07
CA GLU A 588 -12.42 -1.88 -5.50
C GLU A 588 -12.35 -3.02 -6.53
N LYS A 589 -13.42 -3.22 -7.31
CA LYS A 589 -13.40 -4.16 -8.44
C LYS A 589 -12.41 -3.74 -9.52
N LEU A 590 -12.28 -2.44 -9.82
CA LEU A 590 -11.25 -1.91 -10.73
C LEU A 590 -9.83 -2.20 -10.20
N ARG A 591 -9.61 -2.06 -8.88
CA ARG A 591 -8.34 -2.42 -8.22
C ARG A 591 -8.09 -3.94 -8.21
N SER A 592 -9.13 -4.76 -8.04
CA SER A 592 -9.00 -6.22 -7.99
C SER A 592 -8.86 -6.85 -9.38
N VAL A 593 -9.50 -6.29 -10.40
CA VAL A 593 -9.45 -6.69 -11.82
C VAL A 593 -8.17 -6.22 -12.52
N VAL A 594 -7.23 -5.61 -11.78
CA VAL A 594 -5.79 -5.72 -12.11
C VAL A 594 -5.38 -7.21 -12.24
N THR A 595 -6.16 -8.16 -11.72
CA THR A 595 -6.08 -9.59 -12.07
C THR A 595 -6.44 -9.93 -13.52
N GLY A 596 -7.24 -9.13 -14.24
CA GLY A 596 -7.43 -9.26 -15.69
C GLY A 596 -6.13 -9.06 -16.49
N ILE A 597 -5.13 -8.41 -15.90
CA ILE A 597 -3.77 -8.41 -16.44
C ILE A 597 -3.20 -9.81 -16.46
N GLN A 598 -3.61 -10.75 -15.59
CA GLN A 598 -3.12 -12.12 -15.60
C GLN A 598 -3.46 -12.86 -16.89
N THR A 599 -4.58 -12.54 -17.54
CA THR A 599 -5.00 -13.17 -18.80
C THR A 599 -4.49 -12.45 -20.05
N SER A 600 -4.09 -11.17 -19.98
CA SER A 600 -3.54 -10.45 -21.13
C SER A 600 -2.17 -11.01 -21.57
N MET A 601 -1.74 -10.87 -22.82
CA MET A 601 -0.40 -11.32 -23.19
C MET A 601 0.69 -10.49 -22.48
N THR A 602 1.80 -11.13 -22.07
CA THR A 602 2.93 -10.45 -21.39
C THR A 602 3.53 -9.35 -22.26
N SER A 603 3.57 -9.56 -23.58
CA SER A 603 3.99 -8.54 -24.55
C SER A 603 3.12 -7.29 -24.45
N SER A 604 1.79 -7.43 -24.39
CA SER A 604 0.88 -6.29 -24.24
C SER A 604 1.06 -5.54 -22.92
N VAL A 605 1.39 -6.26 -21.85
CA VAL A 605 1.64 -5.69 -20.53
C VAL A 605 2.88 -4.79 -20.53
N ILE A 606 3.96 -5.23 -21.17
CA ILE A 606 5.25 -4.52 -21.19
C ILE A 606 5.22 -3.23 -22.02
N PHE A 607 4.24 -3.08 -22.90
CA PHE A 607 4.03 -1.84 -23.67
C PHE A 607 2.86 -0.99 -23.16
N SER A 608 2.31 -1.33 -21.99
CA SER A 608 1.31 -0.49 -21.32
C SER A 608 1.93 0.78 -20.72
N SER A 609 1.09 1.70 -20.24
CA SER A 609 1.54 2.89 -19.50
C SER A 609 2.24 2.58 -18.19
N SER A 610 2.01 1.39 -17.62
CA SER A 610 2.57 0.96 -16.33
C SER A 610 3.21 -0.42 -16.44
N PRO A 611 4.28 -0.58 -17.25
CA PRO A 611 4.77 -1.88 -17.66
C PRO A 611 5.33 -2.72 -16.51
N VAL A 612 6.01 -2.11 -15.54
CA VAL A 612 6.61 -2.82 -14.40
C VAL A 612 5.53 -3.19 -13.40
N THR A 613 4.66 -2.24 -13.06
CA THR A 613 3.54 -2.49 -12.15
C THR A 613 2.69 -3.65 -12.68
N ASN A 614 2.32 -3.60 -13.96
CA ASN A 614 1.50 -4.63 -14.59
C ASN A 614 2.25 -5.96 -14.77
N ALA A 615 3.55 -5.94 -15.09
CA ALA A 615 4.37 -7.16 -15.17
C ALA A 615 4.51 -7.85 -13.81
N LEU A 616 4.63 -7.10 -12.71
CA LEU A 616 4.69 -7.67 -11.36
C LEU A 616 3.40 -8.41 -10.96
N HIS A 617 2.27 -8.19 -11.63
CA HIS A 617 1.05 -8.99 -11.46
C HIS A 617 1.11 -10.36 -12.17
N LYS A 618 2.05 -10.55 -13.11
CA LYS A 618 2.23 -11.81 -13.86
C LYS A 618 3.02 -12.82 -13.06
N THR A 619 2.48 -14.04 -12.99
CA THR A 619 3.18 -15.19 -12.39
C THR A 619 4.49 -15.49 -13.11
N THR A 620 4.52 -15.41 -14.44
CA THR A 620 5.74 -15.64 -15.24
C THR A 620 6.85 -14.66 -14.90
N PHE A 621 6.53 -13.36 -14.76
CA PHE A 621 7.51 -12.34 -14.39
C PHE A 621 8.00 -12.53 -12.95
N ARG A 622 7.11 -12.91 -12.01
CA ARG A 622 7.52 -13.26 -10.63
C ARG A 622 8.47 -14.45 -10.59
N LEU A 623 8.19 -15.49 -11.37
CA LEU A 623 9.09 -16.66 -11.48
C LEU A 623 10.43 -16.26 -12.10
N ALA A 624 10.43 -15.40 -13.12
CA ALA A 624 11.65 -14.84 -13.68
C ALA A 624 12.47 -14.07 -12.63
N LEU A 625 11.83 -13.23 -11.80
CA LEU A 625 12.50 -12.53 -10.70
C LEU A 625 13.09 -13.47 -9.65
N ILE A 626 12.37 -14.53 -9.27
CA ILE A 626 12.90 -15.56 -8.35
C ILE A 626 14.14 -16.21 -8.98
N PHE A 627 14.05 -16.62 -10.24
CA PHE A 627 15.17 -17.23 -10.96
C PHE A 627 16.36 -16.27 -11.07
N THR A 628 16.14 -14.99 -11.38
CA THR A 628 17.16 -13.95 -11.38
C THR A 628 17.78 -13.79 -9.99
N GLY A 629 16.99 -13.78 -8.92
CA GLY A 629 17.50 -13.74 -7.54
C GLY A 629 18.40 -14.93 -7.20
N ILE A 630 18.01 -16.15 -7.60
CA ILE A 630 18.81 -17.37 -7.42
C ILE A 630 20.11 -17.29 -8.24
N LEU A 631 20.02 -16.90 -9.52
CA LEU A 631 21.18 -16.77 -10.39
C LEU A 631 22.17 -15.74 -9.87
N LEU A 632 21.69 -14.56 -9.42
CA LEU A 632 22.54 -13.55 -8.80
C LEU A 632 23.22 -14.08 -7.55
N THR A 633 22.48 -14.77 -6.68
CA THR A 633 23.05 -15.41 -5.48
C THR A 633 24.17 -16.38 -5.84
N TYR A 634 23.92 -17.26 -6.82
CA TYR A 634 24.91 -18.21 -7.33
C TYR A 634 26.15 -17.49 -7.89
N MET A 635 25.95 -16.55 -8.82
CA MET A 635 27.02 -15.80 -9.46
C MET A 635 27.92 -15.13 -8.43
N TYR A 636 27.34 -14.40 -7.46
CA TYR A 636 28.10 -13.73 -6.42
C TYR A 636 28.80 -14.68 -5.46
N SER A 637 28.18 -15.80 -5.11
CA SER A 637 28.79 -16.82 -4.26
C SER A 637 29.97 -17.55 -4.95
N SER A 638 29.91 -17.70 -6.28
CA SER A 638 30.90 -18.43 -7.07
C SER A 638 32.08 -17.55 -7.48
N THR A 639 31.83 -16.32 -7.95
CA THR A 639 32.89 -15.40 -8.41
C THR A 639 33.70 -14.79 -7.28
N HIS A 640 33.06 -14.51 -6.15
CA HIS A 640 33.73 -13.92 -5.02
C HIS A 640 33.85 -14.97 -3.94
N ASN A 641 35.03 -15.60 -3.88
CA ASN A 641 35.42 -16.48 -2.78
C ASN A 641 35.05 -15.75 -1.48
N MET A 642 33.98 -16.17 -0.79
CA MET A 642 33.52 -15.53 0.45
C MET A 642 34.48 -15.82 1.61
N ARG A 643 35.35 -16.82 1.40
CA ARG A 643 36.33 -17.31 2.36
C ARG A 643 37.28 -16.23 2.91
N PRO A 644 37.87 -15.32 2.12
CA PRO A 644 38.78 -14.29 2.61
C PRO A 644 38.09 -13.23 3.47
N ILE A 645 36.77 -13.06 3.38
CA ILE A 645 36.01 -12.19 4.29
C ILE A 645 35.67 -12.92 5.56
N MET A 646 35.19 -14.15 5.41
CA MET A 646 34.95 -15.04 6.53
C MET A 646 36.23 -15.28 7.36
N SER A 647 37.41 -15.24 6.74
CA SER A 647 38.72 -15.37 7.39
C SER A 647 39.48 -14.05 7.58
N ASN A 648 38.89 -12.90 7.24
CA ASN A 648 39.54 -11.57 7.29
C ASN A 648 40.97 -11.54 6.70
N ASN A 649 41.19 -12.25 5.58
CA ASN A 649 42.48 -12.48 4.94
C ASN A 649 43.59 -13.05 5.86
N SER A 650 43.24 -13.67 7.00
CA SER A 650 44.22 -14.32 7.86
C SER A 650 44.96 -15.44 7.12
N SER A 651 46.27 -15.52 7.35
CA SER A 651 47.12 -16.62 6.91
C SER A 651 47.72 -17.28 8.15
N VAL A 652 47.80 -18.61 8.14
CA VAL A 652 48.59 -19.35 9.12
C VAL A 652 50.06 -19.09 8.81
N VAL A 653 50.84 -18.65 9.80
CA VAL A 653 52.26 -18.30 9.64
C VAL A 653 53.09 -19.18 10.56
N HIS A 654 53.95 -19.99 9.95
CA HIS A 654 54.98 -20.77 10.63
C HIS A 654 56.30 -19.99 10.71
N VAL A 655 56.67 -19.32 9.62
CA VAL A 655 57.89 -18.52 9.51
C VAL A 655 57.59 -17.24 8.73
N ALA A 656 58.02 -16.09 9.23
CA ALA A 656 58.04 -14.84 8.48
C ALA A 656 59.48 -14.48 8.10
N ARG A 657 59.71 -14.09 6.85
CA ARG A 657 61.01 -13.66 6.31
C ARG A 657 60.92 -12.22 5.86
N LEU A 658 61.63 -11.33 6.54
CA LEU A 658 61.77 -9.93 6.19
C LEU A 658 63.10 -9.72 5.44
N GLU A 659 63.03 -9.59 4.12
CA GLU A 659 64.14 -9.30 3.22
C GLU A 659 64.30 -7.78 3.09
N ILE A 660 65.42 -7.23 3.54
CA ILE A 660 65.67 -5.78 3.52
C ILE A 660 66.39 -5.43 2.22
N LEU A 661 65.80 -4.53 1.42
CA LEU A 661 66.33 -4.13 0.12
C LEU A 661 67.21 -2.88 0.21
N GLN A 662 66.81 -1.92 1.06
CA GLN A 662 67.51 -0.65 1.18
C GLN A 662 67.40 -0.08 2.60
N TYR A 663 68.51 0.47 3.08
CA TYR A 663 68.59 1.25 4.33
C TYR A 663 68.63 2.75 4.03
N ARG A 664 68.22 3.57 5.00
CA ARG A 664 68.17 5.04 4.84
C ARG A 664 69.52 5.64 4.47
N ASP A 665 70.61 5.13 5.03
CA ASP A 665 71.97 5.60 4.73
C ASP A 665 72.51 5.15 3.37
N GLN A 666 71.79 4.26 2.67
CA GLN A 666 72.14 3.72 1.35
C GLN A 666 73.51 3.02 1.28
N VAL A 667 74.11 2.64 2.41
CA VAL A 667 75.42 1.96 2.43
C VAL A 667 75.23 0.46 2.12
N PRO A 668 75.88 -0.10 1.09
CA PRO A 668 75.83 -1.52 0.78
C PRO A 668 76.41 -2.36 1.93
N ARG A 669 75.73 -3.44 2.32
CA ARG A 669 76.13 -4.31 3.43
C ARG A 669 76.10 -5.77 3.01
N THR A 670 77.03 -6.56 3.54
CA THR A 670 77.11 -8.01 3.33
C THR A 670 76.30 -8.81 4.36
N SER A 671 75.78 -8.16 5.41
CA SER A 671 74.93 -8.78 6.43
C SER A 671 74.01 -7.77 7.11
N VAL A 672 72.82 -8.23 7.52
CA VAL A 672 71.83 -7.42 8.27
C VAL A 672 72.31 -7.21 9.71
N PRO A 673 72.40 -5.97 10.21
CA PRO A 673 72.62 -5.71 11.62
C PRO A 673 71.43 -6.25 12.43
N GLN A 674 71.68 -7.16 13.37
CA GLN A 674 70.63 -7.81 14.16
C GLN A 674 69.75 -6.82 14.97
N ALA A 675 70.19 -5.57 15.12
CA ALA A 675 69.49 -4.50 15.85
C ALA A 675 68.62 -3.56 14.98
N SER A 676 68.54 -3.74 13.66
CA SER A 676 67.80 -2.82 12.76
C SER A 676 66.27 -2.86 12.98
N VAL A 677 65.74 -4.05 13.30
CA VAL A 677 64.31 -4.33 13.47
C VAL A 677 64.11 -4.98 14.83
N SER A 678 63.38 -4.32 15.72
CA SER A 678 63.11 -4.78 17.10
C SER A 678 61.62 -5.04 17.31
N ASN A 679 61.27 -5.98 18.19
CA ASN A 679 59.88 -6.29 18.54
C ASN A 679 58.98 -6.54 17.31
N PHE A 680 59.44 -7.40 16.40
CA PHE A 680 58.58 -7.88 15.32
C PHE A 680 57.49 -8.78 15.92
N THR A 681 56.24 -8.46 15.64
CA THR A 681 55.07 -9.21 16.10
C THR A 681 54.11 -9.37 14.95
N LEU A 682 53.51 -10.54 14.82
CA LEU A 682 52.36 -10.72 13.95
C LEU A 682 51.12 -10.19 14.63
N VAL A 683 50.19 -9.63 13.84
CA VAL A 683 48.95 -9.05 14.35
C VAL A 683 47.79 -9.80 13.71
N LEU A 684 46.83 -10.22 14.54
CA LEU A 684 45.55 -10.73 14.08
C LEU A 684 44.44 -9.75 14.46
N ASN A 685 43.63 -9.37 13.47
CA ASN A 685 42.50 -8.44 13.59
C ASN A 685 42.86 -7.13 14.29
N SER A 686 44.06 -6.60 14.06
CA SER A 686 44.53 -5.30 14.59
C SER A 686 44.90 -5.23 16.09
N CYS A 687 44.64 -6.27 16.90
CA CYS A 687 44.92 -6.22 18.35
C CYS A 687 45.63 -7.45 18.95
N ALA A 688 45.49 -8.64 18.38
CA ALA A 688 46.18 -9.80 18.93
C ALA A 688 47.63 -9.82 18.43
N GLU A 689 48.55 -9.34 19.26
CA GLU A 689 49.98 -9.40 19.00
C GLU A 689 50.55 -10.78 19.33
N LEU A 690 51.25 -11.36 18.36
CA LEU A 690 51.83 -12.68 18.42
C LEU A 690 53.32 -12.53 18.19
N SER A 691 54.10 -12.64 19.27
CA SER A 691 55.56 -12.54 19.20
C SER A 691 56.16 -13.84 18.67
N PRO A 692 57.26 -13.78 17.89
CA PRO A 692 57.95 -14.97 17.42
C PRO A 692 58.61 -15.71 18.57
N SER A 693 58.64 -17.05 18.49
CA SER A 693 59.33 -17.89 19.46
C SER A 693 60.85 -17.76 19.37
N SER A 694 61.37 -17.45 18.19
CA SER A 694 62.78 -17.14 17.96
C SER A 694 62.95 -16.30 16.70
N SER A 695 64.08 -15.60 16.59
CA SER A 695 64.47 -14.88 15.38
C SER A 695 65.90 -15.21 14.98
N LYS A 696 66.19 -15.21 13.67
CA LYS A 696 67.52 -15.48 13.12
C LYS A 696 67.81 -14.54 11.95
N ALA A 697 68.95 -13.87 11.98
CA ALA A 697 69.45 -13.10 10.84
C ALA A 697 70.32 -14.02 9.96
N LEU A 698 70.06 -14.06 8.65
CA LEU A 698 70.84 -14.80 7.68
C LEU A 698 70.88 -14.00 6.37
N ASN A 699 72.08 -13.64 5.92
CA ASN A 699 72.32 -12.78 4.75
C ASN A 699 71.56 -11.44 4.87
N ASP A 700 70.76 -11.09 3.87
CA ASP A 700 69.94 -9.87 3.77
C ASP A 700 68.52 -10.03 4.34
N SER A 701 68.26 -11.13 5.06
CA SER A 701 66.93 -11.48 5.57
C SER A 701 66.91 -11.75 7.08
N LEU A 702 65.84 -11.27 7.72
CA LEU A 702 65.48 -11.60 9.10
C LEU A 702 64.35 -12.64 9.09
N TYR A 703 64.55 -13.73 9.82
CA TYR A 703 63.58 -14.81 9.95
C TYR A 703 62.97 -14.82 11.34
N PHE A 704 61.66 -14.93 11.41
CA PHE A 704 60.86 -14.97 12.63
C PHE A 704 60.06 -16.26 12.66
N PHE A 705 60.30 -17.10 13.67
CA PHE A 705 59.67 -18.42 13.78
C PHE A 705 58.50 -18.38 14.76
N PHE A 706 57.42 -19.11 14.45
CA PHE A 706 56.23 -19.22 15.28
C PHE A 706 55.94 -20.69 15.55
N SER A 707 56.03 -21.08 16.83
CA SER A 707 55.71 -22.44 17.30
C SER A 707 54.93 -22.34 18.61
N PRO A 708 53.62 -22.69 18.61
CA PRO A 708 52.82 -23.19 17.50
C PRO A 708 52.63 -22.15 16.35
N PRO A 709 52.23 -22.57 15.14
CA PRO A 709 51.91 -21.63 14.06
C PRO A 709 50.81 -20.68 14.48
N VAL A 710 50.88 -19.43 13.99
CA VAL A 710 49.94 -18.38 14.38
C VAL A 710 49.14 -17.90 13.18
N GLU A 711 47.84 -17.70 13.35
CA GLU A 711 47.04 -17.00 12.36
C GLU A 711 47.23 -15.49 12.51
N ALA A 712 47.57 -14.82 11.42
CA ALA A 712 47.76 -13.38 11.39
C ALA A 712 47.24 -12.77 10.08
N ASN A 713 46.75 -11.55 10.14
CA ASN A 713 46.37 -10.74 8.99
C ASN A 713 47.08 -9.38 9.00
N GLY A 714 48.17 -9.25 9.75
CA GLY A 714 48.99 -8.05 9.82
C GLY A 714 50.29 -8.33 10.57
N TRP A 715 51.14 -7.33 10.67
CA TRP A 715 52.37 -7.39 11.42
C TRP A 715 52.75 -6.00 11.93
N ARG A 716 53.56 -5.95 12.97
CA ARG A 716 54.06 -4.74 13.59
C ARG A 716 55.53 -4.93 13.91
N SER A 717 56.30 -3.88 13.77
CA SER A 717 57.70 -3.87 14.17
C SER A 717 58.08 -2.49 14.71
N SER A 718 59.00 -2.48 15.69
CA SER A 718 59.58 -1.25 16.21
C SER A 718 60.96 -1.02 15.60
N LEU A 719 61.25 0.20 15.18
CA LEU A 719 62.61 0.58 14.81
C LEU A 719 63.41 0.88 16.08
N SER A 720 64.61 0.30 16.21
CA SER A 720 65.44 0.53 17.39
C SER A 720 65.97 1.96 17.41
N ARG A 721 65.82 2.64 18.56
CA ARG A 721 66.30 4.02 18.75
C ARG A 721 67.81 4.16 18.52
N GLN A 722 68.59 3.13 18.83
CA GLN A 722 70.05 3.15 18.67
C GLN A 722 70.51 2.99 17.22
N THR A 723 69.70 2.33 16.38
CA THR A 723 70.03 2.09 14.96
C THR A 723 69.51 3.18 14.03
N GLN A 724 68.39 3.82 14.38
CA GLN A 724 67.88 5.00 13.66
C GLN A 724 68.87 6.17 13.66
N GLY A 725 69.56 6.44 14.77
CA GLY A 725 70.59 7.47 14.84
C GLY A 725 71.82 7.20 13.95
N LYS A 726 71.95 5.98 13.41
CA LYS A 726 73.02 5.56 12.50
C LYS A 726 72.54 5.35 11.04
N GLY A 727 71.27 5.67 10.72
CA GLY A 727 70.69 5.49 9.39
C GLY A 727 70.43 4.03 8.98
N LEU A 728 70.39 3.11 9.95
CA LEU A 728 70.24 1.67 9.74
C LEU A 728 68.76 1.21 9.71
N ASP A 729 67.83 2.11 9.49
CA ASP A 729 66.42 1.78 9.35
C ASP A 729 66.06 1.38 7.90
N PRO A 730 65.27 0.32 7.71
CA PRO A 730 64.90 -0.16 6.38
C PRO A 730 63.90 0.81 5.73
N VAL A 731 64.30 1.39 4.58
CA VAL A 731 63.45 2.25 3.74
C VAL A 731 62.84 1.50 2.56
N ALA A 732 63.31 0.29 2.27
CA ALA A 732 62.65 -0.65 1.37
C ALA A 732 62.85 -2.11 1.83
N PHE A 733 61.79 -2.92 1.83
CA PHE A 733 61.83 -4.32 2.24
C PHE A 733 60.66 -5.15 1.65
N HIS A 734 60.85 -6.47 1.64
CA HIS A 734 59.81 -7.46 1.36
C HIS A 734 59.58 -8.35 2.59
N LEU A 735 58.32 -8.55 2.96
CA LEU A 735 57.93 -9.54 3.95
C LEU A 735 57.29 -10.74 3.25
N PHE A 736 57.82 -11.93 3.50
CA PHE A 736 57.28 -13.21 3.06
C PHE A 736 56.82 -14.01 4.28
N VAL A 737 55.82 -14.87 4.07
CA VAL A 737 55.36 -15.83 5.07
C VAL A 737 55.35 -17.24 4.51
N LEU A 738 55.57 -18.21 5.38
CA LEU A 738 55.44 -19.63 5.11
C LEU A 738 54.25 -20.17 5.88
N ASP A 739 53.28 -20.73 5.16
CA ASP A 739 52.02 -21.27 5.69
C ASP A 739 52.09 -22.77 6.01
N GLN A 740 53.24 -23.40 5.77
CA GLN A 740 53.53 -24.80 6.08
C GLN A 740 54.74 -24.92 7.02
N PRO A 741 54.83 -25.98 7.83
CA PRO A 741 55.98 -26.19 8.70
C PRO A 741 57.29 -26.38 7.90
N ALA A 742 58.33 -25.67 8.30
CA ALA A 742 59.65 -25.77 7.69
C ALA A 742 60.43 -26.98 8.25
N SER A 743 60.18 -28.18 7.71
CA SER A 743 60.82 -29.43 8.17
C SER A 743 62.33 -29.54 7.87
N GLY A 744 62.92 -28.57 7.14
CA GLY A 744 64.31 -28.62 6.64
C GLY A 744 65.14 -27.36 6.87
N GLY A 745 64.76 -26.49 7.82
CA GLY A 745 65.43 -25.22 8.05
C GLY A 745 65.01 -24.11 7.08
N VAL A 746 65.85 -23.06 6.98
CA VAL A 746 65.47 -21.74 6.41
C VAL A 746 65.72 -21.65 4.89
N ALA A 747 66.51 -22.57 4.34
CA ALA A 747 66.86 -22.63 2.92
C ALA A 747 65.78 -23.35 2.11
N LEU A 748 64.60 -22.71 1.99
CA LEU A 748 63.50 -23.20 1.15
C LEU A 748 63.48 -22.48 -0.21
N PRO A 749 63.06 -23.16 -1.30
CA PRO A 749 62.93 -22.54 -2.61
C PRO A 749 61.94 -21.36 -2.59
N ALA A 750 62.20 -20.34 -3.40
CA ALA A 750 61.44 -19.08 -3.42
C ALA A 750 59.92 -19.28 -3.63
N GLU A 751 59.52 -20.30 -4.39
CA GLU A 751 58.12 -20.62 -4.71
C GLU A 751 57.28 -21.00 -3.48
N ARG A 752 57.90 -21.50 -2.40
CA ARG A 752 57.18 -21.81 -1.16
C ARG A 752 56.90 -20.57 -0.31
N TRP A 753 57.57 -19.45 -0.58
CA TRP A 753 57.39 -18.23 0.18
C TRP A 753 56.25 -17.41 -0.42
N LYS A 754 55.21 -17.17 0.38
CA LYS A 754 54.13 -16.27 -0.01
C LYS A 754 54.53 -14.84 0.33
N LYS A 755 54.78 -14.01 -0.69
CA LYS A 755 55.00 -12.56 -0.48
C LYS A 755 53.74 -11.97 0.17
N TRP A 756 53.91 -11.31 1.31
CA TRP A 756 52.81 -10.82 2.14
C TRP A 756 52.74 -9.29 2.19
N THR A 757 53.88 -8.61 2.26
CA THR A 757 53.96 -7.13 2.23
C THR A 757 55.20 -6.69 1.46
N ASP A 758 55.08 -5.61 0.71
CA ASP A 758 56.20 -4.83 0.20
C ASP A 758 56.09 -3.37 0.62
N PHE A 759 57.25 -2.79 0.91
CA PHE A 759 57.35 -1.39 1.27
C PHE A 759 58.58 -0.79 0.60
N SER A 760 58.43 0.42 0.08
CA SER A 760 59.54 1.24 -0.39
C SER A 760 59.15 2.71 -0.24
N CYS A 761 60.07 3.51 0.31
CA CYS A 761 59.92 4.96 0.38
C CYS A 761 59.90 5.64 -0.99
N GLU A 762 60.45 4.99 -2.01
CA GLU A 762 60.33 5.45 -3.39
C GLU A 762 58.89 5.30 -3.91
N ALA A 763 58.22 4.20 -3.53
CA ALA A 763 56.84 3.93 -3.94
C ALA A 763 55.80 4.72 -3.13
N THR A 764 56.13 5.14 -1.91
CA THR A 764 55.21 5.83 -0.98
C THR A 764 55.86 7.02 -0.26
N PRO A 765 56.29 8.07 -1.00
CA PRO A 765 57.07 9.17 -0.44
C PRO A 765 56.30 10.04 0.57
N SER A 766 54.97 9.97 0.58
CA SER A 766 54.11 10.71 1.51
C SER A 766 54.05 10.14 2.92
N GLU A 767 54.59 8.93 3.15
CA GLU A 767 54.55 8.32 4.48
C GLU A 767 55.56 8.98 5.42
N SER A 768 55.16 9.20 6.68
CA SER A 768 55.98 9.91 7.68
C SER A 768 57.32 9.23 7.98
N ILE A 769 57.45 7.93 7.72
CA ILE A 769 58.72 7.21 7.81
C ILE A 769 59.69 7.60 6.69
N CYS A 770 59.21 8.08 5.54
CA CYS A 770 60.05 8.43 4.39
C CYS A 770 60.54 9.88 4.39
N ASP A 771 60.01 10.71 5.29
CA ASP A 771 60.42 12.10 5.44
C ASP A 771 61.85 12.19 6.00
N GLN A 772 62.77 12.79 5.25
CA GLN A 772 64.19 12.86 5.61
C GLN A 772 64.48 13.86 6.74
N GLY A 773 63.54 14.75 7.06
CA GLY A 773 63.73 15.85 8.01
C GLY A 773 63.23 15.61 9.45
N LYS A 774 62.43 14.56 9.70
CA LYS A 774 61.91 14.24 11.04
C LYS A 774 62.48 12.90 11.51
N GLN A 775 63.31 12.93 12.57
CA GLN A 775 63.69 11.72 13.26
C GLN A 775 62.45 11.09 13.89
N SER A 776 61.90 10.06 13.24
CA SER A 776 60.82 9.21 13.73
C SER A 776 61.34 8.27 14.83
N THR A 777 61.99 8.84 15.86
CA THR A 777 62.70 8.11 16.92
C THR A 777 61.74 7.22 17.70
N GLY A 778 61.93 5.89 17.61
CA GLY A 778 61.06 4.90 18.26
C GLY A 778 59.73 4.65 17.55
N ALA A 779 59.58 5.07 16.29
CA ALA A 779 58.38 4.81 15.52
C ALA A 779 58.10 3.30 15.37
N ARG A 780 56.85 2.91 15.61
CA ARG A 780 56.35 1.57 15.30
C ARG A 780 55.76 1.58 13.90
N ILE A 781 56.31 0.73 13.06
CA ILE A 781 55.75 0.41 11.75
C ILE A 781 54.68 -0.65 11.98
N SER A 782 53.45 -0.35 11.59
CA SER A 782 52.38 -1.34 11.61
C SER A 782 51.78 -1.49 10.22
N PHE A 783 51.56 -2.75 9.84
CA PHE A 783 50.93 -3.10 8.59
C PHE A 783 49.76 -4.01 8.88
N ASN A 784 48.62 -3.73 8.25
CA ASN A 784 47.39 -4.46 8.49
C ASN A 784 46.75 -4.84 7.16
N VAL A 785 46.62 -6.15 6.92
CA VAL A 785 45.94 -6.75 5.76
C VAL A 785 44.47 -6.91 6.09
N GLU A 786 43.78 -5.80 6.28
CA GLU A 786 42.34 -5.87 6.47
C GLU A 786 41.60 -6.05 5.14
N VAL A 787 40.46 -6.73 5.23
CA VAL A 787 39.48 -6.76 4.14
C VAL A 787 39.07 -5.32 3.84
N ARG A 788 39.47 -4.85 2.67
CA ARG A 788 39.13 -3.53 2.15
C ARG A 788 37.60 -3.32 2.18
N MET A 789 37.16 -2.12 2.57
CA MET A 789 35.74 -1.77 2.68
C MET A 789 34.96 -1.98 1.38
N ASP A 790 35.61 -1.79 0.22
CA ASP A 790 35.05 -2.10 -1.09
C ASP A 790 34.56 -3.54 -1.20
N ARG A 791 35.27 -4.53 -0.64
CA ARG A 791 34.83 -5.92 -0.67
C ARG A 791 33.53 -6.05 0.11
N TYR A 792 33.46 -5.54 1.34
CA TYR A 792 32.21 -5.54 2.11
C TYR A 792 31.03 -4.94 1.33
N PHE A 793 31.29 -3.90 0.54
CA PHE A 793 30.30 -3.28 -0.33
C PHE A 793 29.88 -4.14 -1.52
N TYR A 794 30.82 -4.83 -2.19
CA TYR A 794 30.47 -5.84 -3.18
C TYR A 794 29.62 -6.97 -2.60
N HIS A 795 29.86 -7.35 -1.35
CA HIS A 795 29.03 -8.36 -0.66
C HIS A 795 27.67 -7.84 -0.24
N PHE A 796 27.57 -6.55 0.11
CA PHE A 796 26.28 -5.92 0.29
C PHE A 796 25.45 -6.01 -1.00
N PHE A 797 26.03 -5.72 -2.18
CA PHE A 797 25.33 -5.91 -3.45
C PHE A 797 24.95 -7.36 -3.70
N ALA A 798 25.89 -8.27 -3.41
CA ALA A 798 25.67 -9.70 -3.54
C ALA A 798 24.47 -10.21 -2.75
N PHE A 799 24.18 -9.58 -1.62
CA PHE A 799 23.02 -9.89 -0.79
C PHE A 799 21.78 -9.08 -1.17
N TYR A 800 21.93 -7.76 -1.36
CA TYR A 800 20.85 -6.82 -1.53
C TYR A 800 20.07 -7.05 -2.84
N GLN A 801 20.76 -7.28 -3.96
CA GLN A 801 20.06 -7.47 -5.23
C GLN A 801 19.20 -8.76 -5.24
N PRO A 802 19.70 -9.94 -4.82
CA PRO A 802 18.81 -11.10 -4.61
C PRO A 802 17.67 -10.83 -3.64
N PHE A 803 17.96 -10.19 -2.50
CA PHE A 803 16.96 -9.83 -1.51
C PHE A 803 15.84 -8.95 -2.11
N ALA A 804 16.21 -7.94 -2.92
CA ALA A 804 15.26 -7.06 -3.60
C ALA A 804 14.41 -7.82 -4.63
N CYS A 805 14.99 -8.77 -5.38
CA CYS A 805 14.23 -9.66 -6.26
C CYS A 805 13.17 -10.46 -5.48
N PHE A 806 13.57 -11.14 -4.40
CA PHE A 806 12.64 -11.94 -3.59
C PHE A 806 11.60 -11.08 -2.88
N SER A 807 12.01 -9.93 -2.33
CA SER A 807 11.12 -8.99 -1.64
C SER A 807 10.11 -8.35 -2.59
N SER A 808 10.50 -8.08 -3.85
CA SER A 808 9.58 -7.61 -4.87
C SER A 808 8.47 -8.64 -5.13
N VAL A 809 8.83 -9.92 -5.25
CA VAL A 809 7.87 -11.01 -5.46
C VAL A 809 6.96 -11.20 -4.24
N LEU A 810 7.53 -11.19 -3.03
CA LEU A 810 6.78 -11.31 -1.78
C LEU A 810 5.78 -10.15 -1.62
N ALA A 811 6.23 -8.91 -1.79
CA ALA A 811 5.37 -7.73 -1.72
C ALA A 811 4.26 -7.76 -2.77
N SER A 812 4.55 -8.22 -3.99
CA SER A 812 3.54 -8.38 -5.05
C SER A 812 2.49 -9.43 -4.68
N ARG A 813 2.91 -10.54 -4.06
CA ARG A 813 2.00 -11.61 -3.60
C ARG A 813 1.11 -11.15 -2.45
N LEU A 814 1.61 -10.26 -1.60
CA LEU A 814 0.85 -9.62 -0.53
C LEU A 814 -0.07 -8.47 -1.02
N GLY A 815 -0.10 -8.18 -2.32
CA GLY A 815 -0.92 -7.09 -2.88
C GLY A 815 -0.32 -5.69 -2.73
N HIS A 816 0.90 -5.57 -2.21
CA HIS A 816 1.61 -4.31 -2.02
C HIS A 816 2.42 -3.93 -3.29
N TYR A 817 1.73 -3.65 -4.39
CA TYR A 817 2.37 -3.42 -5.70
C TYR A 817 3.30 -2.18 -5.72
N LYS A 818 2.99 -1.11 -4.98
CA LYS A 818 3.89 0.05 -4.86
C LYS A 818 5.22 -0.33 -4.20
N THR A 819 5.17 -1.16 -3.15
CA THR A 819 6.34 -1.68 -2.45
C THR A 819 7.10 -2.67 -3.32
N SER A 820 6.38 -3.53 -4.05
CA SER A 820 6.97 -4.45 -5.02
C SER A 820 7.73 -3.74 -6.14
N LYS A 821 7.13 -2.68 -6.70
CA LYS A 821 7.74 -1.79 -7.69
C LYS A 821 8.98 -1.10 -7.11
N PHE A 822 8.90 -0.60 -5.87
CA PHE A 822 10.04 -0.01 -5.19
C PHE A 822 11.19 -1.01 -5.07
N PHE A 823 10.95 -2.25 -4.61
CA PHE A 823 12.00 -3.27 -4.54
C PHE A 823 12.58 -3.60 -5.92
N PHE A 824 11.76 -3.70 -6.96
CA PHE A 824 12.25 -3.92 -8.32
C PHE A 824 13.10 -2.75 -8.83
N ALA A 825 12.64 -1.50 -8.64
CA ALA A 825 13.41 -0.30 -8.96
C ALA A 825 14.70 -0.20 -8.13
N SER A 826 14.67 -0.71 -6.89
CA SER A 826 15.79 -0.77 -5.95
C SER A 826 16.99 -1.56 -6.45
N LEU A 827 16.77 -2.49 -7.38
CA LEU A 827 17.84 -3.19 -8.08
C LEU A 827 18.77 -2.25 -8.85
N PHE A 828 18.31 -1.04 -9.18
CA PHE A 828 19.04 -0.02 -9.92
C PHE A 828 19.33 1.19 -9.03
N HIS A 829 18.33 1.95 -8.58
CA HIS A 829 18.63 3.24 -7.91
C HIS A 829 19.32 3.13 -6.53
N VAL A 830 19.10 2.07 -5.75
CA VAL A 830 19.86 1.85 -4.50
C VAL A 830 21.29 1.44 -4.83
N VAL A 831 21.46 0.67 -5.91
CA VAL A 831 22.78 0.28 -6.42
C VAL A 831 23.53 1.51 -6.94
N GLY A 832 22.92 2.32 -7.79
CA GLY A 832 23.51 3.56 -8.30
C GLY A 832 23.84 4.59 -7.21
N ALA A 833 22.96 4.77 -6.20
CA ALA A 833 23.25 5.61 -5.04
C ALA A 833 24.51 5.15 -4.30
N TRP A 834 24.73 3.85 -4.24
CA TRP A 834 25.91 3.26 -3.63
C TRP A 834 27.16 3.36 -4.51
N GLU A 835 27.01 3.22 -5.82
CA GLU A 835 28.10 3.44 -6.77
C GLU A 835 28.60 4.89 -6.75
N PHE A 836 27.72 5.87 -6.50
CA PHE A 836 28.15 7.25 -6.23
C PHE A 836 29.07 7.36 -5.02
N TYR A 837 28.74 6.65 -3.94
CA TYR A 837 29.60 6.58 -2.77
C TYR A 837 30.95 5.95 -3.10
N LEU A 838 30.97 4.85 -3.86
CA LEU A 838 32.22 4.21 -4.31
C LEU A 838 33.06 5.12 -5.21
N ALA A 839 32.42 5.88 -6.10
CA ALA A 839 33.06 6.87 -6.96
C ALA A 839 33.73 7.96 -6.12
N ALA A 840 33.00 8.52 -5.15
CA ALA A 840 33.50 9.57 -4.27
C ALA A 840 34.61 9.08 -3.33
N ALA A 841 34.51 7.86 -2.81
CA ALA A 841 35.42 7.34 -1.79
C ALA A 841 36.73 6.77 -2.35
N LYS A 842 36.74 6.20 -3.57
CA LYS A 842 37.80 5.26 -3.99
C LYS A 842 38.45 5.55 -5.34
N ALA A 843 37.94 6.50 -6.12
CA ALA A 843 38.48 6.69 -7.45
C ALA A 843 39.87 7.34 -7.44
N LYS A 844 40.93 6.51 -7.47
CA LYS A 844 42.33 6.96 -7.52
C LYS A 844 42.76 7.50 -8.88
N THR A 845 42.07 7.10 -9.95
CA THR A 845 42.32 7.57 -11.32
C THR A 845 41.07 8.20 -11.88
N VAL A 846 41.25 9.22 -12.72
CA VAL A 846 40.15 9.92 -13.40
C VAL A 846 39.32 8.95 -14.23
N GLN A 847 39.95 7.98 -14.91
CA GLN A 847 39.25 6.96 -15.69
C GLN A 847 38.32 6.10 -14.82
N ARG A 848 38.80 5.66 -13.65
CA ARG A 848 37.99 4.86 -12.73
C ARG A 848 36.86 5.67 -12.11
N LEU A 849 37.11 6.95 -11.83
CA LEU A 849 36.08 7.89 -11.39
C LEU A 849 34.97 8.00 -12.43
N ILE A 850 35.34 8.26 -13.70
CA ILE A 850 34.40 8.39 -14.81
C ILE A 850 33.62 7.09 -14.99
N TYR A 851 34.29 5.93 -14.98
CA TYR A 851 33.63 4.62 -15.06
C TYR A 851 32.57 4.45 -13.97
N GLN A 852 32.93 4.69 -12.71
CA GLN A 852 32.01 4.53 -11.57
C GLN A 852 30.88 5.55 -11.60
N LEU A 853 31.14 6.79 -12.04
CA LEU A 853 30.10 7.81 -12.21
C LEU A 853 29.12 7.45 -13.34
N ILE A 854 29.60 6.90 -14.46
CA ILE A 854 28.73 6.45 -15.56
C ILE A 854 27.75 5.39 -15.05
N TRP A 855 28.24 4.37 -14.34
CA TRP A 855 27.38 3.35 -13.73
C TRP A 855 26.41 3.95 -12.72
N ALA A 856 26.92 4.75 -11.77
CA ALA A 856 26.10 5.36 -10.72
C ALA A 856 24.96 6.22 -11.27
N ILE A 857 25.25 7.06 -12.26
CA ILE A 857 24.25 7.91 -12.93
C ILE A 857 23.25 7.05 -13.71
N SER A 858 23.72 6.02 -14.42
CA SER A 858 22.87 5.14 -15.23
C SER A 858 21.89 4.36 -14.36
N ASP A 859 22.38 3.68 -13.33
CA ASP A 859 21.58 2.86 -12.41
C ASP A 859 20.61 3.72 -11.60
N SER A 860 21.08 4.86 -11.09
CA SER A 860 20.23 5.81 -10.36
C SER A 860 19.12 6.37 -11.23
N SER A 861 19.46 6.89 -12.42
CA SER A 861 18.47 7.48 -13.33
C SER A 861 17.48 6.44 -13.84
N PHE A 862 17.93 5.24 -14.21
CA PHE A 862 17.05 4.17 -14.71
C PHE A 862 16.10 3.65 -13.62
N GLY A 863 16.61 3.44 -12.39
CA GLY A 863 15.77 3.06 -11.25
C GLY A 863 14.74 4.14 -10.88
N LEU A 864 15.12 5.43 -10.95
CA LEU A 864 14.19 6.55 -10.73
C LEU A 864 13.14 6.64 -11.84
N VAL A 865 13.52 6.41 -13.10
CA VAL A 865 12.57 6.32 -14.22
C VAL A 865 11.58 5.18 -13.99
N ILE A 866 12.04 3.99 -13.59
CA ILE A 866 11.12 2.90 -13.26
C ILE A 866 10.17 3.33 -12.14
N GLN A 867 10.70 3.91 -11.06
CA GLN A 867 9.91 4.28 -9.89
C GLN A 867 8.85 5.35 -10.21
N LEU A 868 9.24 6.40 -10.94
CA LEU A 868 8.44 7.62 -11.12
C LEU A 868 7.75 7.71 -12.50
N ALA A 869 8.31 7.09 -13.54
CA ALA A 869 7.88 7.28 -14.93
C ALA A 869 8.07 5.99 -15.78
N GLU A 870 7.58 4.86 -15.27
CA GLU A 870 7.81 3.52 -15.85
C GLU A 870 7.40 3.38 -17.33
N GLN A 871 6.50 4.22 -17.84
CA GLN A 871 6.13 4.27 -19.27
C GLN A 871 7.33 4.47 -20.21
N TYR A 872 8.42 5.09 -19.73
CA TYR A 872 9.64 5.31 -20.51
C TYR A 872 10.67 4.18 -20.37
N MET A 873 10.44 3.19 -19.50
CA MET A 873 11.39 2.12 -19.22
C MET A 873 11.85 1.42 -20.51
N MET A 874 10.91 0.97 -21.36
CA MET A 874 11.26 0.25 -22.60
C MET A 874 11.96 1.11 -23.65
N ARG A 875 11.84 2.45 -23.57
CA ARG A 875 12.55 3.38 -24.47
C ARG A 875 13.96 3.66 -23.97
N LEU A 876 14.13 3.75 -22.65
CA LEU A 876 15.40 4.08 -22.01
C LEU A 876 16.28 2.85 -21.75
N LEU A 877 15.70 1.65 -21.68
CA LEU A 877 16.46 0.40 -21.48
C LEU A 877 17.64 0.22 -22.47
N PRO A 878 17.50 0.44 -23.80
CA PRO A 878 18.65 0.32 -24.71
C PRO A 878 19.69 1.42 -24.49
N ILE A 879 19.28 2.63 -24.10
CA ILE A 879 20.21 3.73 -23.78
C ILE A 879 20.99 3.39 -22.52
N TYR A 880 20.30 2.93 -21.48
CA TYR A 880 20.90 2.43 -20.24
C TYR A 880 21.92 1.34 -20.55
N SER A 881 21.51 0.28 -21.26
CA SER A 881 22.40 -0.85 -21.57
C SER A 881 23.59 -0.44 -22.42
N PHE A 882 23.41 0.48 -23.38
CA PHE A 882 24.52 1.01 -24.19
C PHE A 882 25.50 1.86 -23.36
N LEU A 883 24.97 2.74 -22.50
CA LEU A 883 25.75 3.63 -21.66
C LEU A 883 26.59 2.84 -20.64
N THR A 884 25.99 1.85 -19.97
CA THR A 884 26.69 1.01 -18.99
C THR A 884 27.65 0.01 -19.64
N SER A 885 27.33 -0.55 -20.81
CA SER A 885 28.23 -1.47 -21.53
C SER A 885 29.34 -0.72 -22.26
N VAL A 886 29.03 0.05 -23.30
CA VAL A 886 30.00 0.74 -24.17
C VAL A 886 30.63 1.92 -23.44
N GLY A 887 29.84 2.77 -22.78
CA GLY A 887 30.36 3.91 -22.03
C GLY A 887 31.21 3.48 -20.83
N GLY A 888 30.74 2.47 -20.09
CA GLY A 888 31.51 1.84 -19.02
C GLY A 888 32.82 1.23 -19.54
N SER A 889 32.76 0.36 -20.55
CA SER A 889 33.96 -0.25 -21.13
C SER A 889 34.94 0.79 -21.70
N ALA A 890 34.43 1.83 -22.37
CA ALA A 890 35.25 2.92 -22.89
C ALA A 890 36.00 3.62 -21.74
N ALA A 891 35.29 4.00 -20.67
CA ALA A 891 35.92 4.66 -19.53
C ALA A 891 36.97 3.76 -18.85
N LEU A 892 36.71 2.46 -18.73
CA LEU A 892 37.62 1.50 -18.12
C LEU A 892 38.88 1.24 -18.97
N THR A 893 38.74 1.22 -20.30
CA THR A 893 39.81 0.90 -21.27
C THR A 893 40.53 2.12 -21.85
N ASN A 894 40.44 3.27 -21.16
CA ASN A 894 40.98 4.55 -21.62
C ASN A 894 40.54 4.90 -23.05
N PHE A 895 39.24 4.83 -23.30
CA PHE A 895 38.59 4.99 -24.59
C PHE A 895 39.05 3.97 -25.64
N PHE A 896 39.01 2.68 -25.27
CA PHE A 896 39.33 1.54 -26.15
C PHE A 896 40.79 1.46 -26.60
N GLN A 897 41.70 2.10 -25.86
CA GLN A 897 43.13 1.93 -26.07
C GLN A 897 43.61 0.55 -25.60
N SER A 898 42.91 -0.06 -24.64
CA SER A 898 43.10 -1.46 -24.23
C SER A 898 41.99 -2.37 -24.73
N SER A 899 42.29 -3.67 -24.86
CA SER A 899 41.32 -4.66 -25.31
C SER A 899 40.16 -4.80 -24.32
N VAL A 900 38.94 -4.71 -24.85
CA VAL A 900 37.71 -4.90 -24.07
C VAL A 900 37.40 -6.38 -23.97
N THR A 901 37.19 -6.88 -22.76
CA THR A 901 36.70 -8.24 -22.53
C THR A 901 35.17 -8.24 -22.40
N VAL A 902 34.54 -9.40 -22.59
CA VAL A 902 33.08 -9.56 -22.39
C VAL A 902 32.66 -9.21 -20.96
N ILE A 903 33.55 -9.41 -20.00
CA ILE A 903 33.32 -9.10 -18.59
C ILE A 903 33.17 -7.59 -18.39
N ASP A 904 33.96 -6.77 -19.10
CA ASP A 904 33.96 -5.31 -19.00
C ASP A 904 32.65 -4.69 -19.51
N MET A 905 31.95 -5.38 -20.41
CA MET A 905 30.66 -4.94 -20.97
C MET A 905 29.46 -5.28 -20.05
N GLY A 906 29.64 -6.18 -19.08
CA GLY A 906 28.61 -6.61 -18.12
C GLY A 906 27.55 -7.55 -18.71
N TYR A 907 27.56 -8.82 -18.29
CA TYR A 907 26.60 -9.85 -18.76
C TYR A 907 25.12 -9.46 -18.60
N SER A 908 24.79 -8.71 -17.55
CA SER A 908 23.43 -8.21 -17.29
C SER A 908 22.92 -7.33 -18.43
N ASN A 909 23.77 -6.47 -19.01
CA ASN A 909 23.40 -5.58 -20.10
C ASN A 909 23.04 -6.35 -21.38
N PHE A 910 23.76 -7.43 -21.69
CA PHE A 910 23.43 -8.30 -22.82
C PHE A 910 22.11 -9.01 -22.63
N ILE A 911 21.83 -9.51 -21.42
CA ILE A 911 20.55 -10.15 -21.10
C ILE A 911 19.42 -9.12 -21.24
N LEU A 912 19.58 -7.93 -20.66
CA LEU A 912 18.60 -6.85 -20.74
C LEU A 912 18.35 -6.41 -22.19
N MET A 913 19.39 -6.30 -23.01
CA MET A 913 19.27 -6.00 -24.45
C MET A 913 18.58 -7.13 -25.22
N THR A 914 18.90 -8.38 -24.92
CA THR A 914 18.25 -9.54 -25.55
C THR A 914 16.77 -9.60 -25.20
N VAL A 915 16.42 -9.38 -23.93
CA VAL A 915 15.04 -9.29 -23.46
C VAL A 915 14.31 -8.12 -24.11
N TRP A 916 14.96 -6.96 -24.22
CA TRP A 916 14.42 -5.80 -24.93
C TRP A 916 14.15 -6.11 -26.41
N LEU A 917 15.12 -6.68 -27.12
CA LEU A 917 14.98 -7.10 -28.52
C LEU A 917 13.86 -8.12 -28.70
N TYR A 918 13.78 -9.12 -27.82
CA TYR A 918 12.72 -10.12 -27.82
C TYR A 918 11.34 -9.46 -27.75
N PHE A 919 11.13 -8.52 -26.83
CA PHE A 919 9.83 -7.84 -26.73
C PHE A 919 9.55 -6.90 -27.90
N ILE A 920 10.55 -6.21 -28.44
CA ILE A 920 10.38 -5.31 -29.59
C ILE A 920 10.08 -6.09 -30.87
N ILE A 921 10.86 -7.13 -31.17
CA ILE A 921 10.67 -8.00 -32.34
C ILE A 921 9.35 -8.76 -32.19
N GLY A 922 9.09 -9.35 -31.01
CA GLY A 922 7.83 -10.02 -30.71
C GLY A 922 6.63 -9.12 -30.94
N ARG A 923 6.68 -7.86 -30.47
CA ARG A 923 5.63 -6.87 -30.75
C ARG A 923 5.46 -6.62 -32.25
N ARG A 924 6.55 -6.43 -33.00
CA ARG A 924 6.50 -6.22 -34.46
C ARG A 924 5.86 -7.41 -35.18
N VAL A 925 6.24 -8.64 -34.81
CA VAL A 925 5.65 -9.87 -35.36
C VAL A 925 4.16 -9.98 -35.04
N HIS A 926 3.76 -9.73 -33.79
CA HIS A 926 2.35 -9.73 -33.41
C HIS A 926 1.53 -8.66 -34.15
N LEU A 927 2.08 -7.45 -34.33
CA LEU A 927 1.44 -6.38 -35.10
C LEU A 927 1.30 -6.74 -36.58
N LEU A 928 2.31 -7.39 -37.17
CA LEU A 928 2.25 -7.88 -38.55
C LEU A 928 1.20 -8.97 -38.71
N HIS A 929 1.15 -9.93 -37.79
CA HIS A 929 0.15 -11.00 -37.79
C HIS A 929 -1.26 -10.43 -37.63
N ALA A 930 -1.46 -9.53 -36.67
CA ALA A 930 -2.72 -8.82 -36.48
C ALA A 930 -3.16 -8.07 -37.75
N SER A 931 -2.23 -7.35 -38.39
CA SER A 931 -2.50 -6.61 -39.62
C SER A 931 -2.81 -7.53 -40.82
N ARG A 932 -2.26 -8.75 -40.85
CA ARG A 932 -2.61 -9.74 -41.88
C ARG A 932 -4.02 -10.28 -41.67
N ASN A 933 -4.39 -10.59 -40.43
CA ASN A 933 -5.70 -11.16 -40.09
C ASN A 933 -6.86 -10.19 -40.40
N ILE A 934 -6.66 -8.88 -40.21
CA ILE A 934 -7.69 -7.86 -40.52
C ILE A 934 -7.65 -7.35 -41.97
N LYS A 935 -6.70 -7.84 -42.79
CA LYS A 935 -6.45 -7.26 -44.13
C LYS A 935 -7.65 -7.41 -45.06
N ALA A 936 -8.28 -8.59 -45.07
CA ALA A 936 -9.42 -8.88 -45.94
C ALA A 936 -10.62 -7.99 -45.59
N GLU A 937 -10.95 -7.86 -44.32
CA GLU A 937 -12.03 -6.98 -43.87
C GLU A 937 -11.74 -5.52 -44.17
N ARG A 938 -10.51 -5.08 -43.92
CA ARG A 938 -10.08 -3.72 -44.25
C ARG A 938 -10.28 -3.42 -45.74
N GLN A 939 -9.95 -4.37 -46.62
CA GLN A 939 -10.14 -4.21 -48.06
C GLN A 939 -11.63 -4.02 -48.41
N GLN A 940 -12.53 -4.79 -47.79
CA GLN A 940 -13.98 -4.62 -48.01
C GLN A 940 -14.47 -3.22 -47.59
N TYR A 941 -14.01 -2.71 -46.45
CA TYR A 941 -14.33 -1.35 -46.03
C TYR A 941 -13.69 -0.27 -46.91
N ASP A 942 -12.45 -0.48 -47.37
CA ASP A 942 -11.75 0.44 -48.27
C ASP A 942 -12.43 0.48 -49.66
N GLU A 943 -12.98 -0.64 -50.14
CA GLU A 943 -13.78 -0.72 -51.38
C GLU A 943 -15.13 -0.01 -51.25
N LEU A 944 -15.84 -0.17 -50.11
CA LEU A 944 -17.04 0.62 -49.85
C LEU A 944 -16.73 2.11 -49.77
N TRP A 945 -15.62 2.46 -49.12
CA TRP A 945 -15.16 3.84 -49.03
C TRP A 945 -14.84 4.44 -50.41
N SER A 946 -14.16 3.69 -51.29
CA SER A 946 -13.86 4.18 -52.64
C SER A 946 -15.12 4.40 -53.47
N LYS A 947 -16.11 3.50 -53.36
CA LYS A 947 -17.43 3.66 -54.00
C LYS A 947 -18.17 4.88 -53.47
N LEU A 948 -18.25 5.03 -52.14
CA LEU A 948 -18.94 6.15 -51.51
C LEU A 948 -18.30 7.49 -51.91
N SER A 949 -16.96 7.58 -51.88
CA SER A 949 -16.20 8.82 -52.15
C SER A 949 -16.00 9.15 -53.65
N ALA A 950 -16.41 8.27 -54.57
CA ALA A 950 -16.28 8.49 -56.01
C ALA A 950 -17.25 9.55 -56.56
N SER A 951 -18.42 9.74 -55.92
CA SER A 951 -19.41 10.73 -56.35
C SER A 951 -19.05 12.14 -55.87
N GLU A 952 -19.16 13.13 -56.76
CA GLU A 952 -18.92 14.55 -56.43
C GLU A 952 -19.90 15.06 -55.37
N ASP A 953 -21.16 14.64 -55.42
CA ASP A 953 -22.17 15.00 -54.42
C ASP A 953 -21.79 14.46 -53.03
N THR A 954 -21.30 13.22 -52.96
CA THR A 954 -20.79 12.65 -51.71
C THR A 954 -19.58 13.43 -51.20
N GLN A 955 -18.66 13.87 -52.07
CA GLN A 955 -17.50 14.65 -51.64
C GLN A 955 -17.91 15.96 -50.97
N ARG A 956 -18.92 16.66 -51.51
CA ARG A 956 -19.47 17.87 -50.89
C ARG A 956 -20.04 17.59 -49.49
N LEU A 957 -20.73 16.46 -49.33
CA LEU A 957 -21.24 16.02 -48.02
C LEU A 957 -20.12 15.64 -47.04
N LEU A 958 -19.08 14.95 -47.50
CA LEU A 958 -17.91 14.62 -46.69
C LEU A 958 -17.16 15.88 -46.23
N ASP A 959 -17.03 16.88 -47.09
CA ASP A 959 -16.45 18.18 -46.73
C ASP A 959 -17.31 18.93 -45.71
N ARG A 960 -18.64 18.80 -45.78
CA ARG A 960 -19.56 19.33 -44.76
C ARG A 960 -19.31 18.69 -43.39
N ILE A 961 -19.23 17.35 -43.33
CA ILE A 961 -18.89 16.61 -42.08
C ILE A 961 -17.50 17.01 -41.58
N LYS A 962 -16.53 17.15 -42.49
CA LYS A 962 -15.16 17.58 -42.16
C LYS A 962 -15.14 18.96 -41.51
N ASN A 963 -15.85 19.93 -42.08
CA ASN A 963 -15.93 21.28 -41.55
C ASN A 963 -16.60 21.31 -40.17
N ALA A 964 -17.71 20.57 -40.00
CA ALA A 964 -18.33 20.40 -38.69
C ALA A 964 -17.38 19.77 -37.67
N SER A 965 -16.61 18.75 -38.06
CA SER A 965 -15.70 18.06 -37.15
C SER A 965 -14.50 18.92 -36.70
N LYS A 966 -13.99 19.80 -37.56
CA LYS A 966 -12.88 20.72 -37.25
C LYS A 966 -13.22 21.69 -36.11
N LEU A 967 -14.48 22.11 -36.02
CA LEU A 967 -14.96 23.00 -34.96
C LEU A 967 -14.94 22.33 -33.57
N HIS A 968 -14.94 20.99 -33.52
CA HIS A 968 -15.05 20.19 -32.29
C HIS A 968 -13.89 19.19 -32.11
N SER A 969 -12.68 19.50 -32.61
CA SER A 969 -11.50 18.65 -32.46
C SER A 969 -10.71 18.93 -31.17
N THR A 970 -11.31 18.73 -30.00
CA THR A 970 -10.60 18.83 -28.72
C THR A 970 -9.86 17.53 -28.39
N GLU A 971 -8.57 17.63 -28.02
CA GLU A 971 -7.71 16.47 -27.78
C GLU A 971 -8.01 15.73 -26.47
N SER A 972 -8.57 16.40 -25.45
CA SER A 972 -8.82 15.81 -24.14
C SER A 972 -10.19 16.22 -23.59
N ILE A 973 -11.14 15.29 -23.68
CA ILE A 973 -12.45 15.40 -23.03
C ILE A 973 -12.55 14.43 -21.86
N ALA A 974 -13.26 14.86 -20.82
CA ALA A 974 -13.42 14.11 -19.58
C ALA A 974 -14.85 14.25 -19.04
N GLN A 975 -15.33 13.21 -18.37
CA GLN A 975 -16.56 13.21 -17.58
C GLN A 975 -16.43 14.24 -16.46
N ARG A 976 -17.38 15.17 -16.38
CA ARG A 976 -17.41 16.23 -15.36
C ARG A 976 -18.71 16.18 -14.58
N ARG A 977 -18.70 16.80 -13.41
CA ARG A 977 -19.90 17.08 -12.63
C ARG A 977 -20.28 18.52 -12.95
N LEU A 978 -21.45 18.71 -13.55
CA LEU A 978 -22.04 20.04 -13.55
C LEU A 978 -22.55 20.31 -12.12
N ASN A 979 -21.93 21.26 -11.44
CA ASN A 979 -22.54 21.92 -10.30
C ASN A 979 -23.16 23.20 -10.83
N ASP A 980 -24.49 23.32 -10.79
CA ASP A 980 -25.11 24.62 -10.97
C ASP A 980 -24.63 25.52 -9.82
N SER A 981 -23.81 26.51 -10.15
CA SER A 981 -23.29 27.51 -9.21
C SER A 981 -24.42 28.34 -8.58
N ALA A 982 -25.59 28.38 -9.22
CA ALA A 982 -26.79 29.04 -8.72
C ALA A 982 -27.44 28.32 -7.53
N ASP A 983 -27.19 27.01 -7.38
CA ASP A 983 -27.93 26.12 -6.47
C ASP A 983 -27.07 25.55 -5.34
N SER A 984 -25.86 26.10 -5.14
CA SER A 984 -25.14 25.86 -3.88
C SER A 984 -25.94 26.55 -2.78
N PRO A 985 -26.61 25.82 -1.85
CA PRO A 985 -27.12 26.45 -0.66
C PRO A 985 -25.89 27.06 0.00
N ARG A 986 -25.81 28.40 0.07
CA ARG A 986 -24.73 29.15 0.72
C ARG A 986 -24.23 28.33 1.89
N ALA A 987 -23.08 27.67 1.70
CA ALA A 987 -22.59 26.73 2.66
C ALA A 987 -22.41 27.53 3.95
N THR A 988 -23.20 27.19 4.97
CA THR A 988 -23.13 27.75 6.32
C THR A 988 -21.86 27.32 7.04
N SER A 989 -20.76 27.07 6.31
CA SER A 989 -19.42 27.03 6.87
C SER A 989 -18.94 28.46 7.05
N ASP A 990 -19.29 28.95 8.23
CA ASP A 990 -18.52 29.86 9.09
C ASP A 990 -19.36 31.03 9.57
N LEU A 991 -20.29 30.71 10.48
CA LEU A 991 -20.91 31.65 11.41
C LEU A 991 -19.84 32.49 12.16
N LEU A 992 -18.60 31.98 12.27
CA LEU A 992 -17.46 32.71 12.82
C LEU A 992 -16.83 33.73 11.86
N ASP A 993 -16.84 33.50 10.54
CA ASP A 993 -16.25 34.43 9.56
C ASP A 993 -17.17 35.63 9.29
N TRP A 994 -18.49 35.42 9.42
CA TRP A 994 -19.48 36.49 9.30
C TRP A 994 -19.47 37.44 10.51
N VAL A 995 -19.21 36.94 11.72
CA VAL A 995 -19.05 37.77 12.93
C VAL A 995 -17.76 38.61 12.90
N MET A 996 -16.76 38.21 12.10
CA MET A 996 -15.47 38.89 12.02
C MET A 996 -15.34 39.85 10.83
N LYS A 997 -16.35 39.95 9.95
CA LYS A 997 -16.34 40.85 8.79
C LYS A 997 -17.59 41.73 8.78
N GLY A 998 -17.63 42.65 9.73
CA GLY A 998 -18.47 43.84 9.63
C GLY A 998 -17.93 44.82 8.57
N SER A 999 -18.87 45.54 7.97
CA SER A 999 -18.75 46.73 7.10
C SER A 999 -18.01 46.59 5.77
N HIS A 1000 -18.78 46.49 4.67
CA HIS A 1000 -18.83 47.55 3.64
C HIS A 1000 -20.04 47.35 2.70
N GLU A 1001 -20.72 48.46 2.43
CA GLU A 1001 -22.01 48.56 1.75
C GLU A 1001 -21.95 48.60 0.21
N HIS A 1002 -23.14 48.35 -0.37
CA HIS A 1002 -23.70 48.79 -1.66
C HIS A 1002 -23.16 48.21 -2.98
N SER A 1003 -24.00 47.42 -3.68
CA SER A 1003 -24.90 47.91 -4.74
C SER A 1003 -25.39 46.73 -5.59
N PHE A 1004 -26.71 46.56 -5.70
CA PHE A 1004 -27.36 45.59 -6.58
C PHE A 1004 -27.77 46.30 -7.87
N SER A 1005 -27.36 45.76 -9.03
CA SER A 1005 -28.03 46.05 -10.30
C SER A 1005 -28.19 44.77 -11.12
N ASN A 1006 -29.43 44.57 -11.57
CA ASN A 1006 -29.90 43.47 -12.41
C ASN A 1006 -29.16 43.41 -13.75
N ILE A 1007 -28.54 42.27 -14.06
CA ILE A 1007 -28.04 41.94 -15.39
C ILE A 1007 -28.62 40.58 -15.78
N VAL A 1008 -29.46 40.59 -16.81
CA VAL A 1008 -29.92 39.39 -17.52
C VAL A 1008 -28.76 38.86 -18.37
N PRO A 1009 -28.34 37.58 -18.28
CA PRO A 1009 -27.23 37.10 -19.07
C PRO A 1009 -27.71 36.73 -20.49
N SER A 1010 -27.24 37.49 -21.48
CA SER A 1010 -27.16 37.05 -22.87
C SER A 1010 -26.30 35.78 -22.98
N LYS A 1011 -26.51 34.96 -24.03
CA LYS A 1011 -25.69 33.78 -24.43
C LYS A 1011 -24.17 34.06 -24.40
N THR A 1012 -23.56 34.09 -23.22
CA THR A 1012 -22.12 34.17 -23.05
C THR A 1012 -21.60 32.76 -22.90
N MET A 1013 -20.83 32.37 -23.92
CA MET A 1013 -19.80 31.33 -23.92
C MET A 1013 -19.49 30.82 -22.51
N TRP A 1014 -19.96 29.60 -22.21
CA TRP A 1014 -19.75 28.94 -20.92
C TRP A 1014 -18.26 28.96 -20.59
N GLN A 1015 -17.87 29.85 -19.68
CA GLN A 1015 -16.51 29.90 -19.17
C GLN A 1015 -16.26 28.55 -18.50
N GLU A 1016 -15.27 27.80 -18.96
CA GLU A 1016 -14.83 26.55 -18.33
C GLU A 1016 -14.34 26.85 -16.91
N SER A 1017 -15.24 27.09 -15.98
CA SER A 1017 -14.93 26.99 -14.55
C SER A 1017 -14.45 25.55 -14.31
N GLU A 1018 -13.53 25.37 -13.35
CA GLU A 1018 -12.95 24.07 -13.01
C GLU A 1018 -14.01 23.12 -12.43
N GLU A 1019 -14.93 22.64 -13.28
CA GLU A 1019 -15.93 21.65 -12.93
C GLU A 1019 -15.24 20.38 -12.43
N PRO A 1020 -15.61 19.86 -11.25
CA PRO A 1020 -14.94 18.70 -10.68
C PRO A 1020 -15.15 17.46 -11.57
N ARG A 1021 -14.05 16.77 -11.89
CA ARG A 1021 -14.08 15.55 -12.70
C ARG A 1021 -14.82 14.41 -11.98
N VAL A 1022 -15.42 13.50 -12.74
CA VAL A 1022 -15.94 12.24 -12.20
C VAL A 1022 -14.74 11.36 -11.85
N THR A 1023 -14.53 11.03 -10.57
CA THR A 1023 -13.29 10.35 -10.14
C THR A 1023 -13.46 8.87 -9.79
N SER A 1024 -14.69 8.35 -9.82
CA SER A 1024 -15.03 6.99 -9.38
C SER A 1024 -15.94 6.32 -10.39
N LEU A 1025 -15.71 5.03 -10.59
CA LEU A 1025 -16.48 4.23 -11.53
C LEU A 1025 -17.92 4.05 -11.05
N ASP A 1026 -18.14 3.92 -9.74
CA ASP A 1026 -19.47 3.86 -9.12
C ASP A 1026 -20.27 5.12 -9.46
N GLN A 1027 -19.65 6.30 -9.34
CA GLN A 1027 -20.30 7.57 -9.69
C GLN A 1027 -20.69 7.59 -11.17
N LEU A 1028 -19.77 7.20 -12.04
CA LEU A 1028 -19.97 7.24 -13.48
C LEU A 1028 -21.14 6.34 -13.89
N TYR A 1029 -21.23 5.14 -13.31
CA TYR A 1029 -22.32 4.20 -13.56
C TYR A 1029 -23.65 4.67 -12.99
N MET A 1030 -23.65 5.31 -11.82
CA MET A 1030 -24.86 5.92 -11.28
C MET A 1030 -25.41 7.01 -12.21
N GLN A 1031 -24.53 7.90 -12.69
CA GLN A 1031 -24.91 8.90 -13.70
C GLN A 1031 -25.42 8.24 -14.99
N ALA A 1032 -24.77 7.15 -15.44
CA ALA A 1032 -25.14 6.42 -16.63
C ALA A 1032 -26.58 5.86 -16.57
N VAL A 1033 -27.02 5.35 -15.41
CA VAL A 1033 -28.37 4.81 -15.22
C VAL A 1033 -29.44 5.88 -15.43
N PHE A 1034 -29.22 7.10 -14.94
CA PHE A 1034 -30.19 8.19 -15.10
C PHE A 1034 -30.18 8.81 -16.49
N ILE A 1035 -28.99 9.00 -17.07
CA ILE A 1035 -28.86 9.66 -18.37
C ILE A 1035 -29.24 8.74 -19.54
N HIS A 1036 -29.14 7.42 -19.39
CA HIS A 1036 -29.44 6.45 -20.46
C HIS A 1036 -30.85 6.60 -21.05
N PRO A 1037 -31.96 6.59 -20.27
CA PRO A 1037 -33.30 6.75 -20.84
C PRO A 1037 -33.52 8.13 -21.49
N ILE A 1038 -32.98 9.19 -20.89
CA ILE A 1038 -33.09 10.57 -21.42
C ILE A 1038 -32.36 10.69 -22.76
N PHE A 1039 -31.12 10.18 -22.81
CA PHE A 1039 -30.33 10.17 -24.03
C PHE A 1039 -30.94 9.27 -25.10
N LEU A 1040 -31.47 8.10 -24.73
CA LEU A 1040 -32.17 7.22 -25.66
C LEU A 1040 -33.39 7.91 -26.29
N LYS A 1041 -34.21 8.59 -25.49
CA LYS A 1041 -35.35 9.36 -26.01
C LYS A 1041 -34.90 10.45 -26.98
N LYS A 1042 -33.82 11.16 -26.66
CA LYS A 1042 -33.26 12.18 -27.56
C LYS A 1042 -32.76 11.59 -28.88
N VAL A 1043 -32.13 10.41 -28.83
CA VAL A 1043 -31.67 9.66 -30.03
C VAL A 1043 -32.85 9.20 -30.89
N GLN A 1044 -33.95 8.77 -30.27
CA GLN A 1044 -35.20 8.45 -30.95
C GLN A 1044 -35.76 9.66 -31.70
N ASP A 1045 -35.82 10.82 -31.05
CA ASP A 1045 -36.35 12.05 -31.68
C ASP A 1045 -35.48 12.51 -32.86
N LEU A 1046 -34.15 12.40 -32.72
CA LEU A 1046 -33.21 12.63 -33.82
C LEU A 1046 -33.46 11.66 -34.99
N ALA A 1047 -33.59 10.37 -34.71
CA ALA A 1047 -33.83 9.36 -35.74
C ALA A 1047 -35.16 9.56 -36.47
N ALA A 1048 -36.25 9.93 -35.78
CA ALA A 1048 -37.53 10.24 -36.41
C ALA A 1048 -37.40 11.38 -37.42
N THR A 1049 -36.67 12.44 -37.06
CA THR A 1049 -36.58 13.65 -37.90
C THR A 1049 -35.53 13.56 -39.01
N SER A 1050 -34.61 12.59 -38.93
CA SER A 1050 -33.52 12.40 -39.89
C SER A 1050 -33.57 11.05 -40.62
N ARG A 1051 -34.73 10.37 -40.64
CA ARG A 1051 -34.91 9.04 -41.29
C ARG A 1051 -33.88 8.01 -40.82
N GLY A 1052 -33.60 8.02 -39.52
CA GLY A 1052 -32.68 7.11 -38.86
C GLY A 1052 -33.27 5.72 -38.71
N LEU A 1053 -32.42 4.72 -38.91
CA LEU A 1053 -32.71 3.30 -38.82
C LEU A 1053 -32.04 2.70 -37.58
N PHE A 1054 -32.67 1.69 -36.99
CA PHE A 1054 -32.10 0.87 -35.92
C PHE A 1054 -32.12 -0.62 -36.27
N PRO A 1055 -31.12 -1.40 -35.85
CA PRO A 1055 -31.10 -2.84 -36.08
C PRO A 1055 -32.24 -3.53 -35.32
N SER A 1056 -32.86 -4.53 -35.94
CA SER A 1056 -33.95 -5.34 -35.40
C SER A 1056 -33.43 -6.67 -34.81
N ASN A 1057 -34.07 -7.17 -33.76
CA ASN A 1057 -33.92 -8.54 -33.28
C ASN A 1057 -34.71 -9.47 -34.22
N SER A 1058 -34.16 -9.82 -35.38
CA SER A 1058 -34.73 -10.89 -36.21
C SER A 1058 -34.55 -12.25 -35.52
N GLN A 1059 -35.43 -13.22 -35.85
CA GLN A 1059 -35.31 -14.59 -35.35
C GLN A 1059 -33.92 -15.15 -35.66
N GLU A 1060 -33.28 -15.77 -34.66
CA GLU A 1060 -31.90 -16.28 -34.73
C GLU A 1060 -31.68 -17.12 -35.99
N GLY A 1061 -30.91 -16.60 -36.95
CA GLY A 1061 -30.43 -17.35 -38.12
C GLY A 1061 -30.64 -16.70 -39.49
N SER A 1062 -31.40 -15.62 -39.64
CA SER A 1062 -31.52 -14.90 -40.91
C SER A 1062 -30.45 -13.81 -41.07
N ASP A 1063 -29.46 -14.07 -41.92
CA ASP A 1063 -28.61 -13.04 -42.52
C ASP A 1063 -29.32 -12.59 -43.81
N PRO A 1064 -29.62 -11.29 -44.04
CA PRO A 1064 -29.04 -10.08 -43.44
C PRO A 1064 -29.81 -9.48 -42.23
N VAL A 1065 -29.10 -8.65 -41.44
CA VAL A 1065 -29.65 -7.84 -40.34
C VAL A 1065 -30.77 -6.93 -40.86
N GLU A 1066 -31.97 -7.08 -40.30
CA GLU A 1066 -33.13 -6.23 -40.62
C GLU A 1066 -33.02 -4.90 -39.87
N TYR A 1067 -33.44 -3.81 -40.52
CA TYR A 1067 -33.44 -2.46 -39.94
C TYR A 1067 -34.86 -1.92 -39.91
N VAL A 1068 -35.20 -1.21 -38.83
CA VAL A 1068 -36.50 -0.58 -38.63
C VAL A 1068 -36.30 0.92 -38.62
N ALA A 1069 -37.04 1.64 -39.46
CA ALA A 1069 -37.09 3.10 -39.39
C ALA A 1069 -37.84 3.50 -38.12
N TRP A 1070 -37.28 4.44 -37.36
CA TRP A 1070 -37.88 4.83 -36.10
C TRP A 1070 -39.25 5.50 -36.26
N GLU A 1071 -39.45 6.20 -37.39
CA GLU A 1071 -40.74 6.76 -37.77
C GLU A 1071 -41.83 5.69 -37.86
N ASP A 1072 -41.54 4.54 -38.47
CA ASP A 1072 -42.47 3.41 -38.56
C ASP A 1072 -42.70 2.74 -37.20
N ALA A 1073 -41.64 2.59 -36.39
CA ALA A 1073 -41.73 2.01 -35.05
C ALA A 1073 -42.56 2.85 -34.07
N MET A 1074 -42.69 4.17 -34.29
CA MET A 1074 -43.56 5.00 -33.46
C MET A 1074 -45.05 4.68 -33.65
N GLY A 1075 -45.44 4.13 -34.80
CA GLY A 1075 -46.81 3.72 -35.11
C GLY A 1075 -47.13 2.27 -34.80
N ASP A 1076 -46.12 1.41 -34.60
CA ASP A 1076 -46.28 -0.03 -34.37
C ASP A 1076 -45.44 -0.51 -33.17
N GLU A 1077 -46.12 -0.84 -32.06
CA GLU A 1077 -45.47 -1.35 -30.85
C GLU A 1077 -44.71 -2.67 -31.08
N ASN A 1078 -45.11 -3.50 -32.05
CA ASN A 1078 -44.36 -4.71 -32.39
C ASN A 1078 -43.00 -4.35 -33.01
N LEU A 1079 -42.96 -3.39 -33.94
CA LEU A 1079 -41.71 -2.91 -34.51
C LEU A 1079 -40.82 -2.26 -33.45
N LYS A 1080 -41.42 -1.49 -32.53
CA LYS A 1080 -40.70 -0.85 -31.42
C LYS A 1080 -40.04 -1.84 -30.47
N GLN A 1081 -40.72 -2.94 -30.13
CA GLN A 1081 -40.16 -4.02 -29.30
C GLN A 1081 -39.04 -4.80 -30.02
N ARG A 1082 -39.07 -4.85 -31.35
CA ARG A 1082 -38.02 -5.50 -32.15
C ARG A 1082 -36.73 -4.67 -32.24
N VAL A 1083 -36.76 -3.36 -31.97
CA VAL A 1083 -35.56 -2.51 -32.04
C VAL A 1083 -34.52 -2.93 -31.02
N ARG A 1084 -33.28 -3.16 -31.49
CA ARG A 1084 -32.14 -3.50 -30.65
C ARG A 1084 -31.40 -2.25 -30.18
N TRP A 1085 -31.61 -1.91 -28.91
CA TRP A 1085 -30.91 -0.80 -28.26
C TRP A 1085 -29.53 -1.18 -27.73
N ALA A 1086 -28.63 -0.20 -27.69
CA ALA A 1086 -27.37 -0.38 -26.97
C ALA A 1086 -27.62 -0.26 -25.45
N HIS A 1087 -27.25 -1.32 -24.73
CA HIS A 1087 -27.25 -1.32 -23.26
C HIS A 1087 -26.11 -0.46 -22.71
N VAL A 1088 -26.30 -0.01 -21.46
CA VAL A 1088 -25.22 0.53 -20.64
C VAL A 1088 -24.07 -0.48 -20.64
N LYS A 1089 -22.86 0.01 -20.89
CA LYS A 1089 -21.67 -0.83 -21.01
C LYS A 1089 -21.48 -1.68 -19.75
N THR A 1090 -21.12 -2.95 -19.89
CA THR A 1090 -20.87 -3.81 -18.73
C THR A 1090 -19.65 -3.34 -17.94
N LEU A 1091 -19.69 -3.52 -16.61
CA LEU A 1091 -18.65 -3.08 -15.68
C LEU A 1091 -17.29 -3.69 -16.04
N GLU A 1092 -17.24 -4.97 -16.36
CA GLU A 1092 -16.01 -5.69 -16.73
C GLU A 1092 -15.37 -5.08 -17.98
N ARG A 1093 -16.17 -4.73 -18.99
CA ARG A 1093 -15.68 -4.12 -20.23
C ARG A 1093 -15.19 -2.69 -20.00
N SER A 1094 -15.85 -1.95 -19.11
CA SER A 1094 -15.43 -0.61 -18.69
C SER A 1094 -14.10 -0.65 -17.96
N ILE A 1095 -13.94 -1.56 -17.00
CA ILE A 1095 -12.69 -1.78 -16.27
C ILE A 1095 -11.55 -2.17 -17.22
N GLN A 1096 -11.78 -3.14 -18.12
CA GLN A 1096 -10.77 -3.54 -19.11
C GLN A 1096 -10.32 -2.34 -19.97
N LYS A 1097 -11.26 -1.51 -20.42
CA LYS A 1097 -10.96 -0.31 -21.22
C LYS A 1097 -10.19 0.73 -20.41
N LEU A 1098 -10.57 0.94 -19.14
CA LEU A 1098 -9.91 1.86 -18.22
C LEU A 1098 -8.45 1.49 -17.98
N VAL A 1099 -8.20 0.23 -17.62
CA VAL A 1099 -6.85 -0.28 -17.34
C VAL A 1099 -5.97 -0.18 -18.58
N ARG A 1100 -6.50 -0.56 -19.76
CA ARG A 1100 -5.70 -0.61 -20.99
C ARG A 1100 -5.45 0.76 -21.60
N SER A 1101 -6.50 1.57 -21.74
CA SER A 1101 -6.51 2.75 -22.63
C SER A 1101 -6.49 4.06 -21.87
N TYR A 1102 -6.86 4.05 -20.59
CA TYR A 1102 -7.04 5.28 -19.80
C TYR A 1102 -6.24 5.30 -18.51
N ASN A 1103 -5.28 4.39 -18.30
CA ASN A 1103 -4.45 4.33 -17.09
C ASN A 1103 -5.30 4.30 -15.79
N SER A 1104 -6.45 3.62 -15.84
CA SER A 1104 -7.45 3.58 -14.77
C SER A 1104 -8.09 4.93 -14.41
N GLU A 1105 -7.96 5.95 -15.27
CA GLU A 1105 -8.62 7.25 -15.09
C GLU A 1105 -10.09 7.17 -15.52
N VAL A 1106 -10.98 6.98 -14.55
CA VAL A 1106 -12.44 6.94 -14.74
C VAL A 1106 -12.99 8.09 -15.60
N PRO A 1107 -12.59 9.36 -15.41
CA PRO A 1107 -13.20 10.44 -16.18
C PRO A 1107 -12.95 10.37 -17.69
N ARG A 1108 -12.02 9.52 -18.16
CA ARG A 1108 -11.75 9.34 -19.59
C ARG A 1108 -12.61 8.25 -20.25
N LEU A 1109 -13.49 7.61 -19.48
CA LEU A 1109 -14.44 6.62 -20.00
C LEU A 1109 -15.74 7.31 -20.45
N LEU A 1110 -15.87 7.45 -21.77
CA LEU A 1110 -16.88 8.31 -22.42
C LEU A 1110 -18.00 7.52 -23.12
N ASP A 1111 -17.94 6.19 -23.07
CA ASP A 1111 -18.83 5.29 -23.82
C ASP A 1111 -19.55 4.30 -22.89
N VAL A 1112 -19.86 4.75 -21.67
CA VAL A 1112 -20.69 3.97 -20.73
C VAL A 1112 -22.14 3.94 -21.22
N VAL A 1113 -22.68 5.12 -21.54
CA VAL A 1113 -23.93 5.29 -22.28
C VAL A 1113 -23.60 5.60 -23.73
N ARG A 1114 -24.14 4.79 -24.64
CA ARG A 1114 -23.89 4.93 -26.06
C ARG A 1114 -25.09 4.48 -26.88
N GLN A 1115 -25.29 5.08 -28.05
CA GLN A 1115 -26.30 4.68 -29.03
C GLN A 1115 -25.75 4.79 -30.44
N CYS A 1116 -26.42 4.15 -31.40
CA CYS A 1116 -26.04 4.16 -32.81
C CYS A 1116 -27.28 4.40 -33.68
N ILE A 1117 -27.20 5.38 -34.58
CA ILE A 1117 -28.19 5.61 -35.64
C ILE A 1117 -27.59 5.17 -36.97
N VAL A 1118 -28.32 4.35 -37.72
CA VAL A 1118 -27.92 3.86 -39.04
C VAL A 1118 -28.66 4.68 -40.11
N PHE A 1119 -27.97 5.03 -41.19
CA PHE A 1119 -28.54 5.84 -42.27
C PHE A 1119 -28.42 5.14 -43.62
N GLU A 1120 -29.50 5.13 -44.39
CA GLU A 1120 -29.46 4.59 -45.77
C GLU A 1120 -28.56 5.47 -46.66
N ARG A 1121 -28.66 6.80 -46.53
CA ARG A 1121 -27.92 7.78 -47.35
C ARG A 1121 -27.04 8.67 -46.48
N LEU A 1122 -25.89 9.09 -47.04
CA LEU A 1122 -24.99 10.02 -46.38
C LEU A 1122 -25.62 11.41 -46.15
N GLN A 1123 -26.56 11.81 -47.02
CA GLN A 1123 -27.32 13.06 -46.85
C GLN A 1123 -28.10 13.06 -45.53
N ASP A 1124 -28.82 11.97 -45.22
CA ASP A 1124 -29.63 11.86 -44.01
C ASP A 1124 -28.75 11.89 -42.74
N LEU A 1125 -27.52 11.37 -42.83
CA LEU A 1125 -26.50 11.48 -41.77
C LEU A 1125 -26.05 12.93 -41.58
N CYS A 1126 -25.80 13.68 -42.66
CA CYS A 1126 -25.44 15.10 -42.57
C CYS A 1126 -26.59 15.90 -41.94
N ASP A 1127 -27.81 15.67 -42.40
CA ASP A 1127 -29.01 16.32 -41.91
C ASP A 1127 -29.26 16.04 -40.41
N CYS A 1128 -28.91 14.84 -39.93
CA CYS A 1128 -28.90 14.51 -38.50
C CYS A 1128 -27.79 15.27 -37.74
N LEU A 1129 -26.58 15.33 -38.30
CA LEU A 1129 -25.45 16.06 -37.73
C LEU A 1129 -25.76 17.55 -37.56
N ASP A 1130 -26.35 18.20 -38.56
CA ASP A 1130 -26.73 19.61 -38.48
C ASP A 1130 -27.77 19.82 -37.38
N ARG A 1131 -28.79 18.95 -37.30
CA ARG A 1131 -29.80 19.00 -36.22
C ARG A 1131 -29.17 18.89 -34.85
N ILE A 1132 -28.20 17.99 -34.65
CA ILE A 1132 -27.49 17.86 -33.37
C ILE A 1132 -26.71 19.13 -33.03
N LEU A 1133 -26.09 19.79 -34.01
CA LEU A 1133 -25.33 21.02 -33.82
C LEU A 1133 -26.24 22.23 -33.53
N GLU A 1134 -27.46 22.22 -34.04
CA GLU A 1134 -28.48 23.25 -33.83
C GLU A 1134 -29.30 23.03 -32.54
N ASP A 1135 -29.27 21.82 -31.98
CA ASP A 1135 -30.07 21.44 -30.81
C ASP A 1135 -29.54 22.05 -29.50
N PRO A 1136 -30.29 22.95 -28.83
CA PRO A 1136 -29.82 23.61 -27.62
C PRO A 1136 -29.68 22.67 -26.41
N GLU A 1137 -30.30 21.49 -26.44
CA GLU A 1137 -30.19 20.49 -25.38
C GLU A 1137 -28.97 19.58 -25.54
N LEU A 1138 -28.28 19.62 -26.68
CA LEU A 1138 -27.11 18.80 -26.96
C LEU A 1138 -25.84 19.64 -27.01
N VAL A 1139 -24.96 19.42 -26.04
CA VAL A 1139 -23.63 20.04 -26.05
C VAL A 1139 -22.63 19.07 -26.64
N VAL A 1140 -22.15 19.39 -27.86
CA VAL A 1140 -21.16 18.57 -28.57
C VAL A 1140 -19.76 18.81 -28.00
N MET A 1141 -19.24 17.78 -27.34
CA MET A 1141 -17.92 17.82 -26.70
C MET A 1141 -16.79 17.49 -27.68
N ARG A 1142 -17.02 16.51 -28.58
CA ARG A 1142 -16.04 16.10 -29.60
C ARG A 1142 -16.73 15.39 -30.75
N ILE A 1143 -16.24 15.60 -31.97
CA ILE A 1143 -16.61 14.82 -33.16
C ILE A 1143 -15.38 14.05 -33.66
N LYS A 1144 -15.52 12.73 -33.82
CA LYS A 1144 -14.54 11.86 -34.48
C LYS A 1144 -15.07 11.51 -35.87
N ASN A 1145 -14.51 12.17 -36.88
CA ASN A 1145 -14.83 11.89 -38.27
C ASN A 1145 -13.88 10.83 -38.85
N ARG A 1146 -14.33 9.57 -38.96
CA ARG A 1146 -13.58 8.51 -39.66
C ARG A 1146 -13.97 8.39 -41.14
N LEU A 1147 -14.94 9.20 -41.58
CA LEU A 1147 -15.27 9.43 -42.98
C LEU A 1147 -14.41 10.56 -43.59
N ASP A 1148 -13.43 11.14 -42.90
CA ASP A 1148 -12.52 12.08 -43.55
C ASP A 1148 -11.63 11.32 -44.57
N PRO A 1149 -11.46 11.81 -45.81
CA PRO A 1149 -10.55 11.20 -46.78
C PRO A 1149 -9.10 11.04 -46.29
N SER A 1150 -8.66 11.92 -45.39
CA SER A 1150 -7.33 11.86 -44.76
C SER A 1150 -7.24 10.88 -43.59
N TYR A 1151 -8.36 10.28 -43.16
CA TYR A 1151 -8.38 9.32 -42.06
C TYR A 1151 -7.67 8.01 -42.42
N ASN A 1152 -6.70 7.61 -41.61
CA ASN A 1152 -5.95 6.36 -41.80
C ASN A 1152 -6.75 5.13 -41.35
N SER A 1153 -7.47 4.49 -42.28
CA SER A 1153 -8.29 3.29 -42.04
C SER A 1153 -7.52 2.10 -41.47
N ARG A 1154 -6.17 2.06 -41.62
CA ARG A 1154 -5.31 1.02 -41.02
C ARG A 1154 -5.32 1.04 -39.50
N THR A 1155 -5.71 2.15 -38.87
CA THR A 1155 -5.80 2.27 -37.41
C THR A 1155 -7.05 1.58 -36.86
N THR A 1156 -8.15 1.56 -37.60
CA THR A 1156 -9.41 0.92 -37.21
C THR A 1156 -9.70 -0.39 -37.92
N GLY A 1157 -8.81 -0.89 -38.76
CA GLY A 1157 -9.07 -2.11 -39.53
C GLY A 1157 -10.13 -1.91 -40.62
N GLY A 1158 -10.28 -0.67 -41.11
CA GLY A 1158 -11.23 -0.33 -42.17
C GLY A 1158 -12.49 0.40 -41.68
N TYR A 1159 -12.88 0.25 -40.42
CA TYR A 1159 -14.12 0.84 -39.90
C TYR A 1159 -14.16 2.37 -40.08
N ARG A 1160 -15.29 2.86 -40.61
CA ARG A 1160 -15.61 4.27 -40.79
C ARG A 1160 -17.00 4.58 -40.26
N ASP A 1161 -17.10 5.68 -39.54
CA ASP A 1161 -18.28 6.20 -38.86
C ASP A 1161 -18.03 7.67 -38.48
N VAL A 1162 -19.09 8.36 -38.06
CA VAL A 1162 -18.99 9.62 -37.34
C VAL A 1162 -19.39 9.35 -35.90
N VAL A 1163 -18.46 9.54 -34.96
CA VAL A 1163 -18.73 9.34 -33.53
C VAL A 1163 -18.71 10.67 -32.81
N MET A 1164 -19.82 11.01 -32.16
CA MET A 1164 -19.97 12.22 -31.37
C MET A 1164 -19.94 11.87 -29.88
N ASN A 1165 -19.23 12.68 -29.11
CA ASN A 1165 -19.34 12.70 -27.67
C ASN A 1165 -20.19 13.91 -27.29
N VAL A 1166 -21.36 13.68 -26.71
CA VAL A 1166 -22.36 14.72 -26.44
C VAL A 1166 -22.78 14.69 -24.98
N ARG A 1167 -23.20 15.84 -24.44
CA ARG A 1167 -23.92 15.93 -23.17
C ARG A 1167 -25.37 16.31 -23.45
N VAL A 1168 -26.30 15.70 -22.74
CA VAL A 1168 -27.71 16.10 -22.77
C VAL A 1168 -27.95 17.07 -21.62
N VAL A 1169 -28.17 18.34 -21.94
CA VAL A 1169 -28.29 19.45 -20.99
C VAL A 1169 -29.71 20.01 -21.06
N THR A 1170 -30.63 19.31 -20.39
CA THR A 1170 -31.99 19.77 -20.16
C THR A 1170 -32.13 20.23 -18.71
N GLU A 1171 -33.21 20.92 -18.38
CA GLU A 1171 -33.56 21.23 -16.99
C GLU A 1171 -33.59 19.94 -16.15
N ARG A 1172 -34.19 18.88 -16.70
CA ARG A 1172 -34.25 17.56 -16.06
C ARG A 1172 -32.88 16.95 -15.78
N THR A 1173 -31.92 17.01 -16.73
CA THR A 1173 -30.59 16.43 -16.49
C THR A 1173 -29.76 17.28 -15.53
N ARG A 1174 -29.99 18.60 -15.46
CA ARG A 1174 -29.41 19.49 -14.43
C ARG A 1174 -29.96 19.16 -13.05
N GLU A 1175 -31.29 19.03 -12.94
CA GLU A 1175 -31.96 18.62 -11.72
C GLU A 1175 -31.39 17.31 -11.18
N LEU A 1176 -31.24 16.30 -12.04
CA LEU A 1176 -30.69 14.99 -11.67
C LEU A 1176 -29.16 15.02 -11.38
N GLY A 1177 -28.48 16.12 -11.67
CA GLY A 1177 -27.02 16.24 -11.50
C GLY A 1177 -26.22 15.38 -12.49
N VAL A 1178 -26.81 15.06 -13.65
CA VAL A 1178 -26.21 14.20 -14.70
C VAL A 1178 -25.96 14.93 -16.01
N ALA A 1179 -26.26 16.23 -16.11
CA ALA A 1179 -25.97 17.06 -17.29
C ALA A 1179 -24.49 17.08 -17.70
N GLY A 1180 -23.57 16.78 -16.78
CA GLY A 1180 -22.14 16.66 -17.07
C GLY A 1180 -21.70 15.32 -17.68
N HIS A 1181 -22.60 14.32 -17.72
CA HIS A 1181 -22.30 12.99 -18.25
C HIS A 1181 -22.20 13.04 -19.78
N ILE A 1182 -21.10 12.50 -20.29
CA ILE A 1182 -20.82 12.39 -21.72
C ILE A 1182 -21.34 11.04 -22.22
N CYS A 1183 -22.24 11.10 -23.19
CA CYS A 1183 -22.75 9.98 -23.97
C CYS A 1183 -21.99 9.87 -25.31
N GLU A 1184 -21.94 8.67 -25.88
CA GLU A 1184 -21.38 8.43 -27.22
C GLU A 1184 -22.50 8.15 -28.23
N LEU A 1185 -22.64 8.98 -29.26
CA LEU A 1185 -23.54 8.76 -30.39
C LEU A 1185 -22.73 8.34 -31.62
N GLN A 1186 -23.02 7.17 -32.17
CA GLN A 1186 -22.42 6.68 -33.42
C GLN A 1186 -23.41 6.91 -34.56
N MET A 1187 -22.93 7.49 -35.66
CA MET A 1187 -23.69 7.65 -36.90
C MET A 1187 -22.94 6.90 -37.99
N ILE A 1188 -23.62 5.94 -38.62
CA ILE A 1188 -23.02 5.02 -39.59
C ILE A 1188 -23.96 4.86 -40.77
N THR A 1189 -23.42 4.74 -41.98
CA THR A 1189 -24.24 4.38 -43.14
C THR A 1189 -24.51 2.88 -43.14
N ARG A 1190 -25.67 2.47 -43.66
CA ARG A 1190 -26.11 1.07 -43.66
C ARG A 1190 -25.09 0.14 -44.30
N GLU A 1191 -24.53 0.53 -45.43
CA GLU A 1191 -23.49 -0.27 -46.13
C GLU A 1191 -22.29 -0.59 -45.23
N PHE A 1192 -21.87 0.34 -44.37
CA PHE A 1192 -20.76 0.12 -43.43
C PHE A 1192 -21.21 -0.70 -42.22
N MET A 1193 -22.45 -0.53 -41.75
CA MET A 1193 -23.00 -1.32 -40.64
C MET A 1193 -23.20 -2.79 -41.02
N ASP A 1194 -23.63 -3.07 -42.25
CA ASP A 1194 -23.84 -4.43 -42.77
C ASP A 1194 -22.52 -5.22 -42.86
N LYS A 1195 -21.39 -4.55 -43.03
CA LYS A 1195 -20.06 -5.19 -42.98
C LYS A 1195 -19.58 -5.52 -41.58
N ARG A 1196 -20.28 -5.07 -40.55
CA ARG A 1196 -19.93 -5.34 -39.15
C ARG A 1196 -20.46 -6.71 -38.72
N THR A 1197 -19.85 -7.76 -39.26
CA THR A 1197 -20.15 -9.14 -38.84
C THR A 1197 -19.65 -9.39 -37.42
N VAL A 1198 -20.25 -10.37 -36.72
CA VAL A 1198 -19.80 -10.78 -35.38
C VAL A 1198 -18.35 -11.25 -35.42
N GLU A 1199 -17.97 -12.00 -36.44
CA GLU A 1199 -16.61 -12.52 -36.60
C GLU A 1199 -15.61 -11.39 -36.91
N GLY A 1200 -15.97 -10.46 -37.78
CA GLY A 1200 -15.12 -9.30 -38.04
C GLY A 1200 -14.99 -8.34 -36.88
N HIS A 1201 -16.03 -8.24 -36.05
CA HIS A 1201 -15.90 -7.53 -34.78
C HIS A 1201 -14.91 -8.22 -33.83
N LYS A 1202 -14.89 -9.57 -33.77
CA LYS A 1202 -13.89 -10.31 -32.97
C LYS A 1202 -12.49 -10.11 -33.52
N LEU A 1203 -12.29 -10.21 -34.84
CA LEU A 1203 -11.00 -9.98 -35.49
C LEU A 1203 -10.50 -8.55 -35.26
N TYR A 1204 -11.38 -7.55 -35.37
CA TYR A 1204 -11.07 -6.17 -35.03
C TYR A 1204 -10.68 -6.01 -33.56
N VAL A 1205 -11.43 -6.62 -32.64
CA VAL A 1205 -11.12 -6.57 -31.20
C VAL A 1205 -9.75 -7.21 -30.93
N ALA A 1206 -9.43 -8.35 -31.55
CA ALA A 1206 -8.12 -8.98 -31.45
C ALA A 1206 -7.01 -8.09 -32.02
N PHE A 1207 -7.22 -7.52 -33.21
CA PHE A 1207 -6.31 -6.58 -33.86
C PHE A 1207 -5.99 -5.38 -32.96
N ARG A 1208 -7.02 -4.74 -32.40
CA ARG A 1208 -6.88 -3.60 -31.49
C ARG A 1208 -6.17 -4.00 -30.20
N ASN A 1209 -6.51 -5.15 -29.62
CA ASN A 1209 -5.89 -5.61 -28.37
C ASN A 1209 -4.39 -5.87 -28.55
N LEU A 1210 -3.96 -6.43 -29.69
CA LEU A 1210 -2.54 -6.68 -29.98
C LEU A 1210 -1.74 -5.37 -30.18
N ARG A 1211 -2.39 -4.30 -30.63
CA ARG A 1211 -1.76 -2.97 -30.76
C ARG A 1211 -1.49 -2.27 -29.43
N CYS A 1212 -2.14 -2.72 -28.36
CA CYS A 1212 -2.06 -2.14 -27.02
C CYS A 1212 -2.52 -0.67 -27.00
N GLU A 1213 -3.59 -0.37 -27.75
CA GLU A 1213 -4.28 0.92 -27.78
C GLU A 1213 -5.37 1.07 -26.70
#